data_AF-A0A7W7PJ44-F1
#
_entry.id   AF-A0A7W7PJ44-F1
#
_cell.length_a   1.000
_cell.length_b   1.000
_cell.length_c   1.000
_cell.angle_alpha   90.00
_cell.angle_beta   90.00
_cell.angle_gamma   90.00
#
_symmetry.space_group_name_H-M   'P 1'
#
loop_
_entity.id
_entity.type
_entity.pdbx_description
1 polymer ?
#
loop_
_entity_poly.entity_id
_entity_poly.type
_entity_poly.pdbx_seq_one_letter_code
_entity_poly.pdbx_strand_id
1 'polypeptide(L)'
;MPADTPAQVCKAADGHRLAGSLDRAKSLYESVNPVDSDQQCAVDGLRLVAEARQDATELVTAGQLMVRSGDLAGAKDKFGAALRLDAGSAAAAAGIARVSDLKSRPLPTAVSNSDRFYRDWALPLGRLVVVAAIGMLVLYALAGLCSRWLVKVDAVAWPAWIRRTMGSVGAFLLFAAAVMAPLFAMFSPFTPTWTECWVGALVIALVGVGAAALVLWAARGDEWRRWRALLLALDVVMLAGILSVLLSSALSYDVRLMFVHIALTVIGVLLTAAALGQNLRLQVEVQQSDGSVNAASSDYLLARMKGLGTETRRSLRKSTSTPGNSPLSQIPVEELSVLPAGKFVGPLIRLFFALRPDLTWRARVTLVDGNRVAISLSRNGQHAASAVFSRPDLRLPEDPDQERAKAQMLTGAAAFILVQLSAVHEELQDGLYGASQWKSVALQVIASSKSLLAEDGTRNATKVGLLAKAVDEDPQNELALFEYLWAAYGLQLHEETDFGGFARAIYAQYDRSEVSKKKARDGDEGWMPLKIRILYSIVTQWLNGYGPVDAGDTDPDADRTEKDKVRDYAAELDRLCDPSKVAWKGKELQHQQAAMHPLARNLLDSLKALLDPLKEGQVTAIHSHEGPPASPRLAYDHACTHMLIARRSGLSAEARQQQMEYAIEDLRYAIVTEDDKKEALGDPCLTGLQSDPRFRRLVNSTGTSGP
;
A
#
# COMPACT_ATOMS: atom_id res chain seq x y z
N MET A 1 -71.07 30.44 -55.83
CA MET A 1 -70.03 29.86 -56.70
C MET A 1 -70.36 28.39 -56.88
N PRO A 2 -70.33 27.84 -58.10
CA PRO A 2 -70.52 26.39 -58.27
C PRO A 2 -69.46 25.67 -57.45
N ALA A 3 -69.84 24.62 -56.72
CA ALA A 3 -68.88 23.77 -56.02
C ALA A 3 -68.03 23.08 -57.09
N ASP A 4 -66.72 23.30 -57.08
CA ASP A 4 -65.79 22.64 -57.99
C ASP A 4 -65.95 21.13 -57.84
N THR A 5 -66.04 20.40 -58.96
CA THR A 5 -66.18 18.94 -58.89
C THR A 5 -64.89 18.31 -58.37
N PRO A 6 -64.93 17.17 -57.65
CA PRO A 6 -63.73 16.47 -57.17
C PRO A 6 -62.65 16.26 -58.25
N ALA A 7 -63.05 15.90 -59.48
CA ALA A 7 -62.15 15.84 -60.64
C ALA A 7 -61.44 17.16 -60.97
N GLN A 8 -62.13 18.31 -60.84
CA GLN A 8 -61.52 19.63 -61.06
C GLN A 8 -60.52 19.96 -59.94
N VAL A 9 -60.83 19.62 -58.69
CA VAL A 9 -59.94 19.80 -57.53
C VAL A 9 -58.68 18.94 -57.67
N CYS A 10 -58.82 17.66 -58.03
CA CYS A 10 -57.68 16.77 -58.28
C CYS A 10 -56.80 17.26 -59.44
N LYS A 11 -57.40 17.76 -60.53
CA LYS A 11 -56.66 18.33 -61.66
C LYS A 11 -55.90 19.60 -61.26
N ALA A 12 -56.52 20.47 -60.45
CA ALA A 12 -55.86 21.64 -59.90
C ALA A 12 -54.72 21.27 -58.93
N ALA A 13 -54.94 20.25 -58.09
CA ALA A 13 -53.93 19.72 -57.17
C ALA A 13 -52.72 19.14 -57.92
N ASP A 14 -52.94 18.40 -59.00
CA ASP A 14 -51.85 17.87 -59.84
C ASP A 14 -51.08 18.99 -60.54
N GLY A 15 -51.78 20.03 -61.00
CA GLY A 15 -51.15 21.25 -61.51
C GLY A 15 -50.21 21.91 -60.48
N HIS A 16 -50.62 21.98 -59.22
CA HIS A 16 -49.78 22.48 -58.13
C HIS A 16 -48.60 21.56 -57.80
N ARG A 17 -48.78 20.23 -57.88
CA ARG A 17 -47.72 19.24 -57.69
C ARG A 17 -46.65 19.37 -58.76
N LEU A 18 -47.03 19.45 -60.04
CA LEU A 18 -46.13 19.62 -61.17
C LEU A 18 -45.36 20.96 -61.14
N ALA A 19 -45.94 21.98 -60.51
CA ALA A 19 -45.28 23.26 -60.26
C ALA A 19 -44.37 23.27 -59.01
N GLY A 20 -44.22 22.14 -58.30
CA GLY A 20 -43.41 22.02 -57.08
C GLY A 20 -44.06 22.63 -55.82
N SER A 21 -45.33 23.04 -55.88
CA SER A 21 -46.07 23.61 -54.73
C SER A 21 -46.76 22.50 -53.93
N LEU A 22 -45.93 21.63 -53.31
CA LEU A 22 -46.39 20.37 -52.73
C LEU A 22 -47.34 20.54 -51.54
N ASP A 23 -47.19 21.57 -50.71
CA ASP A 23 -48.12 21.85 -49.61
C ASP A 23 -49.52 22.20 -50.11
N ARG A 24 -49.61 22.99 -51.19
CA ARG A 24 -50.89 23.39 -51.78
C ARG A 24 -51.53 22.23 -52.53
N ALA A 25 -50.74 21.42 -53.23
CA ALA A 25 -51.20 20.17 -53.84
C ALA A 25 -51.76 19.21 -52.78
N LYS A 26 -51.03 19.00 -51.68
CA LYS A 26 -51.48 18.18 -50.54
C LYS A 26 -52.81 18.66 -49.98
N SER A 27 -52.92 19.95 -49.66
CA SER A 27 -54.15 20.52 -49.10
C SER A 27 -55.35 20.37 -50.03
N LEU A 28 -55.16 20.48 -51.35
CA LEU A 28 -56.23 20.28 -52.33
C LEU A 28 -56.63 18.80 -52.45
N TYR A 29 -55.67 17.87 -52.49
CA TYR A 29 -55.99 16.45 -52.46
C TYR A 29 -56.69 16.03 -51.15
N GLU A 30 -56.29 16.57 -49.99
CA GLU A 30 -56.94 16.33 -48.69
C GLU A 30 -58.36 16.93 -48.60
N SER A 31 -58.69 17.91 -49.45
CA SER A 31 -60.02 18.52 -49.48
C SER A 31 -61.07 17.72 -50.24
N VAL A 32 -60.66 16.69 -50.99
CA VAL A 32 -61.57 15.77 -51.70
C VAL A 32 -62.22 14.82 -50.70
N ASN A 33 -63.55 14.80 -50.63
CA ASN A 33 -64.29 14.03 -49.65
C ASN A 33 -64.16 12.52 -49.92
N PRO A 34 -63.85 11.67 -48.92
CA PRO A 34 -63.67 10.22 -49.11
C PRO A 34 -64.89 9.45 -49.62
N VAL A 35 -66.08 10.05 -49.73
CA VAL A 35 -67.30 9.39 -50.24
C VAL A 35 -67.49 9.57 -51.76
N ASP A 36 -66.70 10.44 -52.39
CA ASP A 36 -66.82 10.75 -53.82
C ASP A 36 -66.16 9.67 -54.70
N SER A 37 -66.73 9.40 -55.88
CA SER A 37 -66.22 8.41 -56.84
C SER A 37 -64.79 8.69 -57.35
N ASP A 38 -64.27 9.88 -57.08
CA ASP A 38 -62.92 10.33 -57.44
C ASP A 38 -61.90 10.14 -56.30
N GLN A 39 -62.23 9.45 -55.21
CA GLN A 39 -61.33 9.18 -54.08
C GLN A 39 -59.95 8.61 -54.50
N GLN A 40 -59.94 7.81 -55.56
CA GLN A 40 -58.71 7.21 -56.10
C GLN A 40 -57.69 8.28 -56.53
N CYS A 41 -58.13 9.41 -57.13
CA CYS A 41 -57.20 10.47 -57.58
C CYS A 41 -56.55 11.21 -56.41
N ALA A 42 -57.27 11.39 -55.30
CA ALA A 42 -56.74 12.03 -54.11
C ALA A 42 -55.70 11.15 -53.41
N VAL A 43 -55.97 9.85 -53.27
CA VAL A 43 -55.02 8.89 -52.66
C VAL A 43 -53.75 8.76 -53.50
N ASP A 44 -53.89 8.58 -54.82
CA ASP A 44 -52.74 8.52 -55.72
C ASP A 44 -51.96 9.84 -55.76
N GLY A 45 -52.67 10.97 -55.75
CA GLY A 45 -52.09 12.31 -55.67
C GLY A 45 -51.26 12.53 -54.41
N LEU A 46 -51.78 12.14 -53.24
CA LEU A 46 -51.06 12.24 -51.96
C LEU A 46 -49.82 11.35 -51.92
N ARG A 47 -49.89 10.14 -52.50
CA ARG A 47 -48.72 9.27 -52.65
C ARG A 47 -47.65 9.92 -53.52
N LEU A 48 -48.02 10.48 -54.67
CA LEU A 48 -47.09 11.18 -55.56
C LEU A 48 -46.49 12.45 -54.93
N VAL A 49 -47.24 13.15 -54.06
CA VAL A 49 -46.71 14.28 -53.28
C VAL A 49 -45.69 13.79 -52.25
N ALA A 50 -45.93 12.67 -51.57
CA ALA A 50 -44.98 12.09 -50.62
C ALA A 50 -43.69 11.62 -51.30
N GLU A 51 -43.80 10.96 -52.46
CA GLU A 51 -42.68 10.53 -53.29
C GLU A 51 -41.82 11.72 -53.76
N ALA A 52 -42.46 12.77 -54.27
CA ALA A 52 -41.75 14.00 -54.67
C ALA A 52 -40.98 14.67 -53.51
N ARG A 53 -41.50 14.61 -52.27
CA ARG A 53 -40.80 15.11 -51.08
C ARG A 53 -39.61 14.24 -50.70
N GLN A 54 -39.75 12.92 -50.84
CA GLN A 54 -38.64 12.00 -50.60
C GLN A 54 -37.52 12.25 -51.61
N ASP A 55 -37.84 12.32 -52.90
CA ASP A 55 -36.87 12.62 -53.96
C ASP A 55 -36.18 13.98 -53.76
N ALA A 56 -36.94 15.00 -53.36
CA ALA A 56 -36.38 16.31 -53.01
C ALA A 56 -35.40 16.21 -51.82
N THR A 57 -35.70 15.38 -50.82
CA THR A 57 -34.83 15.14 -49.65
C THR A 57 -33.54 14.42 -50.06
N GLU A 58 -33.64 13.40 -50.92
CA GLU A 58 -32.46 12.69 -51.45
C GLU A 58 -31.55 13.63 -52.25
N LEU A 59 -32.12 14.52 -53.06
CA LEU A 59 -31.38 15.56 -53.78
C LEU A 59 -30.74 16.57 -52.83
N VAL A 60 -31.37 16.93 -51.71
CA VAL A 60 -30.77 17.76 -50.66
C VAL A 60 -29.57 17.05 -50.03
N THR A 61 -29.68 15.76 -49.71
CA THR A 61 -28.56 14.98 -49.16
C THR A 61 -27.40 14.87 -50.16
N ALA A 62 -27.69 14.62 -51.44
CA ALA A 62 -26.69 14.62 -52.50
C ALA A 62 -26.01 15.99 -52.66
N GLY A 63 -26.78 17.08 -52.61
CA GLY A 63 -26.26 18.45 -52.62
C GLY A 63 -25.34 18.74 -51.43
N GLN A 64 -25.69 18.28 -50.23
CA GLN A 64 -24.85 18.42 -49.04
C GLN A 64 -23.53 17.64 -49.15
N LEU A 65 -23.54 16.46 -49.76
CA LEU A 65 -22.33 15.70 -50.06
C LEU A 65 -21.42 16.44 -51.04
N MET A 66 -21.98 17.05 -52.09
CA MET A 66 -21.24 17.86 -53.07
C MET A 66 -20.64 19.13 -52.45
N VAL A 67 -21.34 19.77 -51.51
CA VAL A 67 -20.75 20.88 -50.71
C VAL A 67 -19.53 20.39 -49.93
N ARG A 68 -19.56 19.17 -49.38
CA ARG A 68 -18.43 18.60 -48.62
C ARG A 68 -17.24 18.23 -49.51
N SER A 69 -17.49 17.76 -50.74
CA SER A 69 -16.43 17.43 -51.70
C SER A 69 -15.85 18.65 -52.41
N GLY A 70 -16.43 19.84 -52.22
CA GLY A 70 -15.98 21.09 -52.84
C GLY A 70 -16.57 21.37 -54.22
N ASP A 71 -17.44 20.49 -54.74
CA ASP A 71 -18.17 20.72 -55.99
C ASP A 71 -19.38 21.63 -55.74
N LEU A 72 -19.11 22.93 -55.60
CA LEU A 72 -20.12 23.94 -55.35
C LEU A 72 -21.06 24.15 -56.56
N ALA A 73 -20.63 23.78 -57.77
CA ALA A 73 -21.50 23.85 -58.95
C ALA A 73 -22.52 22.71 -58.91
N GLY A 74 -22.06 21.46 -58.75
CA GLY A 74 -22.93 20.29 -58.62
C GLY A 74 -23.89 20.41 -57.42
N ALA A 75 -23.41 20.93 -56.29
CA ALA A 75 -24.25 21.18 -55.12
C ALA A 75 -25.40 22.16 -55.41
N LYS A 76 -25.11 23.27 -56.11
CA LYS A 76 -26.13 24.26 -56.49
C LYS A 76 -27.19 23.62 -57.39
N ASP A 77 -26.76 22.79 -58.34
CA ASP A 77 -27.66 22.11 -59.28
C ASP A 77 -28.56 21.10 -58.56
N LYS A 78 -28.03 20.34 -57.59
CA LYS A 78 -28.81 19.39 -56.78
C LYS A 78 -29.83 20.09 -55.88
N PHE A 79 -29.45 21.16 -55.19
CA PHE A 79 -30.41 21.94 -54.41
C PHE A 79 -31.45 22.65 -55.30
N GLY A 80 -31.04 23.13 -56.47
CA GLY A 80 -31.96 23.69 -57.46
C GLY A 80 -32.96 22.66 -57.99
N ALA A 81 -32.51 21.43 -58.25
CA ALA A 81 -33.38 20.32 -58.64
C ALA A 81 -34.36 19.96 -57.50
N ALA A 82 -33.90 19.91 -56.25
CA ALA A 82 -34.77 19.70 -55.09
C ALA A 82 -35.86 20.79 -54.98
N LEU A 83 -35.52 22.06 -55.19
CA LEU A 83 -36.51 23.16 -55.17
C LEU A 83 -37.50 23.13 -56.34
N ARG A 84 -37.17 22.49 -57.46
CA ARG A 84 -38.14 22.29 -58.56
C ARG A 84 -39.15 21.20 -58.20
N LEU A 85 -38.75 20.20 -57.42
CA LEU A 85 -39.64 19.15 -56.93
C LEU A 85 -40.48 19.64 -55.73
N ASP A 86 -39.85 20.37 -54.81
CA ASP A 86 -40.50 20.98 -53.64
C ASP A 86 -40.00 22.41 -53.43
N ALA A 87 -40.75 23.37 -53.96
CA ALA A 87 -40.45 24.79 -53.85
C ALA A 87 -40.48 25.29 -52.39
N GLY A 88 -41.15 24.56 -51.50
CA GLY A 88 -41.22 24.83 -50.06
C GLY A 88 -40.05 24.28 -49.25
N SER A 89 -39.10 23.56 -49.87
CA SER A 89 -38.01 22.90 -49.15
C SER A 89 -37.02 23.92 -48.54
N ALA A 90 -37.20 24.20 -47.25
CA ALA A 90 -36.32 25.08 -46.48
C ALA A 90 -34.86 24.59 -46.49
N ALA A 91 -34.64 23.28 -46.49
CA ALA A 91 -33.31 22.68 -46.52
C ALA A 91 -32.58 22.92 -47.85
N ALA A 92 -33.30 22.83 -48.98
CA ALA A 92 -32.74 23.11 -50.30
C ALA A 92 -32.43 24.61 -50.48
N ALA A 93 -33.34 25.49 -50.03
CA ALA A 93 -33.13 26.94 -50.05
C ALA A 93 -31.92 27.37 -49.19
N ALA A 94 -31.81 26.83 -47.97
CA ALA A 94 -30.63 27.03 -47.12
C ALA A 94 -29.35 26.49 -47.76
N GLY A 95 -29.44 25.36 -48.47
CA GLY A 95 -28.35 24.79 -49.27
C GLY A 95 -27.83 25.75 -50.34
N ILE A 96 -28.71 26.35 -51.14
CA ILE A 96 -28.33 27.35 -52.17
C ILE A 96 -27.70 28.58 -51.53
N ALA A 97 -28.29 29.11 -50.45
CA ALA A 97 -27.74 30.25 -49.73
C ALA A 97 -26.31 29.97 -49.23
N ARG A 98 -26.09 28.78 -48.66
CA ARG A 98 -24.77 28.32 -48.22
C ARG A 98 -23.78 28.19 -49.37
N VAL A 99 -24.20 27.66 -50.52
CA VAL A 99 -23.33 27.59 -51.72
C VAL A 99 -22.96 28.98 -52.23
N SER A 100 -23.88 29.94 -52.20
CA SER A 100 -23.62 31.33 -52.58
C SER A 100 -22.64 32.01 -51.63
N ASP A 101 -22.80 31.81 -50.32
CA ASP A 101 -21.86 32.32 -49.30
C ASP A 101 -20.45 31.74 -49.51
N LEU A 102 -20.36 30.43 -49.73
CA LEU A 102 -19.09 29.74 -50.02
C LEU A 102 -18.44 30.16 -51.35
N LYS A 103 -19.20 30.60 -52.35
CA LYS A 103 -18.65 31.18 -53.60
C LYS A 103 -18.13 32.60 -53.40
N SER A 104 -18.78 33.39 -52.54
CA SER A 104 -18.38 34.77 -52.24
C SER A 104 -17.16 34.87 -51.31
N ARG A 105 -16.83 33.76 -50.62
CA ARG A 105 -15.68 33.64 -49.73
C ARG A 105 -14.82 32.45 -50.19
N PRO A 106 -13.82 32.64 -51.06
CA PRO A 106 -12.94 31.54 -51.47
C PRO A 106 -12.32 30.86 -50.24
N LEU A 107 -12.23 29.52 -50.33
CA LEU A 107 -11.72 28.54 -49.35
C LEU A 107 -10.46 28.99 -48.56
N PRO A 108 -10.22 28.41 -47.37
CA PRO A 108 -10.20 29.16 -46.11
C PRO A 108 -8.78 29.51 -45.62
N THR A 109 -8.61 30.65 -44.96
CA THR A 109 -7.41 30.92 -44.14
C THR A 109 -7.39 30.01 -42.91
N ALA A 110 -6.19 29.66 -42.43
CA ALA A 110 -5.92 28.67 -41.37
C ALA A 110 -6.81 28.79 -40.10
N VAL A 111 -7.34 29.98 -39.81
CA VAL A 111 -8.23 30.28 -38.67
C VAL A 111 -9.58 29.56 -38.75
N SER A 112 -10.10 29.29 -39.94
CA SER A 112 -11.41 28.64 -40.09
C SER A 112 -11.35 27.10 -40.04
N ASN A 113 -10.17 26.51 -40.31
CA ASN A 113 -9.93 25.09 -40.07
C ASN A 113 -9.83 24.80 -38.58
N SER A 114 -9.27 25.72 -37.77
CA SER A 114 -9.29 25.60 -36.31
C SER A 114 -10.69 25.75 -35.73
N ASP A 115 -11.51 26.68 -36.24
CA ASP A 115 -12.89 26.82 -35.77
C ASP A 115 -13.75 25.60 -36.12
N ARG A 116 -13.55 25.04 -37.32
CA ARG A 116 -14.21 23.80 -37.74
C ARG A 116 -13.74 22.61 -36.91
N PHE A 117 -12.44 22.46 -36.70
CA PHE A 117 -11.90 21.42 -35.82
C PHE A 117 -12.42 21.57 -34.39
N TYR A 118 -12.46 22.79 -33.85
CA TYR A 118 -12.95 23.03 -32.49
C TYR A 118 -14.45 22.71 -32.37
N ARG A 119 -15.27 23.16 -33.33
CA ARG A 119 -16.72 22.97 -33.28
C ARG A 119 -17.16 21.55 -33.61
N ASP A 120 -16.54 20.92 -34.62
CA ASP A 120 -16.96 19.61 -35.11
C ASP A 120 -16.29 18.46 -34.35
N TRP A 121 -15.12 18.68 -33.74
CA TRP A 121 -14.35 17.62 -33.04
C TRP A 121 -14.08 17.96 -31.57
N ALA A 122 -13.45 19.10 -31.27
CA ALA A 122 -12.98 19.37 -29.91
C ALA A 122 -14.13 19.57 -28.91
N LEU A 123 -15.19 20.29 -29.28
CA LEU A 123 -16.33 20.56 -28.42
C LEU A 123 -17.18 19.29 -28.17
N PRO A 124 -17.52 18.46 -29.17
CA PRO A 124 -18.14 17.15 -28.96
C PRO A 124 -17.30 16.21 -28.11
N LEU A 125 -16.00 16.08 -28.42
CA LEU A 125 -15.09 15.23 -27.67
C LEU A 125 -14.94 15.74 -26.22
N GLY A 126 -14.85 17.06 -26.03
CA GLY A 126 -14.81 17.69 -24.72
C GLY A 126 -16.06 17.41 -23.88
N ARG A 127 -17.25 17.50 -24.48
CA ARG A 127 -18.52 17.14 -23.81
C ARG A 127 -18.56 15.65 -23.43
N LEU A 128 -18.13 14.77 -24.34
CA LEU A 128 -18.03 13.33 -24.06
C LEU A 128 -17.07 13.06 -22.90
N VAL A 129 -15.90 13.68 -22.89
CA VAL A 129 -14.91 13.53 -21.82
C VAL A 129 -15.47 14.02 -20.48
N VAL A 130 -16.16 15.16 -20.46
CA VAL A 130 -16.78 15.68 -19.22
C VAL A 130 -17.85 14.73 -18.69
N VAL A 131 -18.75 14.24 -19.55
CA VAL A 131 -19.81 13.30 -19.14
C VAL A 131 -19.21 11.97 -18.67
N ALA A 132 -18.22 11.44 -19.39
CA ALA A 132 -17.51 10.22 -18.98
C ALA A 132 -16.76 10.42 -17.66
N ALA A 133 -16.15 11.58 -17.43
CA ALA A 133 -15.48 11.89 -16.16
C ALA A 133 -16.47 11.94 -14.98
N ILE A 134 -17.65 12.56 -15.18
CA ILE A 134 -18.71 12.56 -14.17
C ILE A 134 -19.23 11.15 -13.91
N GLY A 135 -19.50 10.37 -14.98
CA GLY A 135 -19.94 8.98 -14.86
C GLY A 135 -18.93 8.11 -14.12
N MET A 136 -17.64 8.26 -14.44
CA MET A 136 -16.55 7.57 -13.75
C MET A 136 -16.51 7.95 -12.26
N LEU A 137 -16.63 9.24 -11.92
CA LEU A 137 -16.66 9.71 -10.54
C LEU A 137 -17.82 9.11 -9.74
N VAL A 138 -19.02 9.06 -10.33
CA VAL A 138 -20.21 8.45 -9.71
C VAL A 138 -20.01 6.94 -9.50
N LEU A 139 -19.47 6.23 -10.49
CA LEU A 139 -19.22 4.79 -10.39
C LEU A 139 -18.13 4.45 -9.36
N TYR A 140 -17.05 5.25 -9.27
CA TYR A 140 -16.04 5.09 -8.23
C TYR A 140 -16.59 5.39 -6.84
N ALA A 141 -17.42 6.42 -6.69
CA ALA A 141 -18.12 6.71 -5.43
C ALA A 141 -19.01 5.53 -5.00
N LEU A 142 -19.75 4.95 -5.94
CA LEU A 142 -20.57 3.76 -5.70
C LEU A 142 -19.71 2.56 -5.29
N ALA A 143 -18.59 2.32 -5.97
CA ALA A 143 -17.63 1.28 -5.60
C ALA A 143 -17.09 1.49 -4.17
N GLY A 144 -16.78 2.74 -3.80
CA GLY A 144 -16.38 3.09 -2.44
C GLY A 144 -17.45 2.77 -1.39
N LEU A 145 -18.71 3.10 -1.66
CA LEU A 145 -19.82 2.76 -0.76
C LEU A 145 -20.05 1.23 -0.68
N CYS A 146 -19.94 0.52 -1.80
CA CYS A 146 -20.06 -0.94 -1.86
C CYS A 146 -18.92 -1.65 -1.11
N SER A 147 -17.72 -1.06 -1.05
CA SER A 147 -16.56 -1.65 -0.35
C SER A 147 -16.86 -1.95 1.12
N ARG A 148 -17.68 -1.09 1.76
CA ARG A 148 -18.15 -1.25 3.13
C ARG A 148 -18.92 -2.55 3.34
N TRP A 149 -19.68 -3.00 2.35
CA TRP A 149 -20.50 -4.20 2.45
C TRP A 149 -19.72 -5.46 2.04
N LEU A 150 -18.82 -5.32 1.08
CA LEU A 150 -18.05 -6.43 0.53
C LEU A 150 -16.88 -6.85 1.42
N VAL A 151 -16.20 -5.88 2.05
CA VAL A 151 -15.01 -6.13 2.86
C VAL A 151 -15.33 -5.87 4.32
N LYS A 152 -15.41 -6.96 5.10
CA LYS A 152 -15.55 -6.91 6.55
C LYS A 152 -14.28 -6.32 7.19
N VAL A 153 -14.44 -5.76 8.38
CA VAL A 153 -13.32 -5.22 9.18
C VAL A 153 -12.20 -6.24 9.33
N ASP A 154 -12.54 -7.48 9.66
CA ASP A 154 -11.58 -8.56 9.96
C ASP A 154 -11.02 -9.27 8.72
N ALA A 155 -11.31 -8.76 7.52
CA ALA A 155 -10.83 -9.38 6.28
C ALA A 155 -9.31 -9.22 6.14
N VAL A 156 -8.59 -10.33 6.05
CA VAL A 156 -7.14 -10.30 5.77
C VAL A 156 -6.89 -9.63 4.41
N ALA A 157 -5.91 -8.73 4.38
CA ALA A 157 -5.60 -7.98 3.18
C ALA A 157 -5.07 -8.87 2.05
N TRP A 158 -5.44 -8.54 0.82
CA TRP A 158 -4.96 -9.29 -0.34
C TRP A 158 -3.49 -8.99 -0.65
N PRO A 159 -2.74 -9.96 -1.21
CA PRO A 159 -1.45 -9.71 -1.82
C PRO A 159 -1.54 -8.57 -2.84
N ALA A 160 -0.50 -7.73 -2.88
CA ALA A 160 -0.47 -6.51 -3.69
C ALA A 160 -0.75 -6.78 -5.19
N TRP A 161 -0.29 -7.92 -5.71
CA TRP A 161 -0.51 -8.30 -7.11
C TRP A 161 -1.99 -8.60 -7.40
N ILE A 162 -2.69 -9.34 -6.53
CA ILE A 162 -4.12 -9.65 -6.70
C ILE A 162 -4.96 -8.37 -6.63
N ARG A 163 -4.63 -7.52 -5.65
CA ARG A 163 -5.30 -6.21 -5.49
C ARG A 163 -5.12 -5.35 -6.75
N ARG A 164 -3.91 -5.29 -7.32
CA ARG A 164 -3.61 -4.51 -8.53
C ARG A 164 -4.30 -5.07 -9.77
N THR A 165 -4.34 -6.40 -9.94
CA THR A 165 -5.00 -7.01 -11.10
C THR A 165 -6.51 -6.80 -11.03
N MET A 166 -7.15 -7.10 -9.89
CA MET A 166 -8.59 -6.90 -9.70
C MET A 166 -8.98 -5.43 -9.78
N GLY A 167 -8.19 -4.55 -9.15
CA GLY A 167 -8.40 -3.11 -9.23
C GLY A 167 -8.28 -2.56 -10.65
N SER A 168 -7.28 -3.02 -11.42
CA SER A 168 -7.09 -2.60 -12.82
C SER A 168 -8.22 -3.10 -13.72
N VAL A 169 -8.64 -4.35 -13.58
CA VAL A 169 -9.76 -4.92 -14.35
C VAL A 169 -11.06 -4.18 -14.02
N GLY A 170 -11.35 -3.98 -12.72
CA GLY A 170 -12.53 -3.22 -12.30
C GLY A 170 -12.50 -1.78 -12.82
N ALA A 171 -11.38 -1.06 -12.67
CA ALA A 171 -11.22 0.31 -13.16
C ALA A 171 -11.41 0.41 -14.68
N PHE A 172 -10.88 -0.55 -15.43
CA PHE A 172 -11.06 -0.61 -16.88
C PHE A 172 -12.53 -0.82 -17.26
N LEU A 173 -13.25 -1.72 -16.57
CA LEU A 173 -14.68 -1.93 -16.78
C LEU A 173 -15.50 -0.68 -16.46
N LEU A 174 -15.18 0.03 -15.37
CA LEU A 174 -15.84 1.30 -15.02
C LEU A 174 -15.57 2.39 -16.07
N PHE A 175 -14.33 2.49 -16.56
CA PHE A 175 -13.97 3.43 -17.62
C PHE A 175 -14.71 3.11 -18.93
N ALA A 176 -14.72 1.85 -19.35
CA ALA A 176 -15.46 1.40 -20.52
C ALA A 176 -16.96 1.69 -20.37
N ALA A 177 -17.54 1.44 -19.19
CA ALA A 177 -18.94 1.76 -18.91
C ALA A 177 -19.24 3.25 -19.05
N ALA A 178 -18.41 4.10 -18.42
CA ALA A 178 -18.57 5.55 -18.42
C ALA A 178 -18.39 6.19 -19.81
N VAL A 179 -17.56 5.61 -20.68
CA VAL A 179 -17.35 6.09 -22.06
C VAL A 179 -18.43 5.56 -23.00
N MET A 180 -18.82 4.29 -22.88
CA MET A 180 -19.79 3.69 -23.79
C MET A 180 -21.20 4.25 -23.59
N ALA A 181 -21.61 4.58 -22.36
CA ALA A 181 -22.93 5.15 -22.09
C ALA A 181 -23.23 6.44 -22.91
N PRO A 182 -22.38 7.49 -22.89
CA PRO A 182 -22.60 8.68 -23.71
C PRO A 182 -22.34 8.43 -25.20
N LEU A 183 -21.44 7.51 -25.57
CA LEU A 183 -21.24 7.14 -26.98
C LEU A 183 -22.50 6.50 -27.58
N PHE A 184 -23.15 5.57 -26.87
CA PHE A 184 -24.41 4.97 -27.31
C PHE A 184 -25.52 6.02 -27.45
N ALA A 185 -25.61 6.96 -26.50
CA ALA A 185 -26.60 8.03 -26.57
C ALA A 185 -26.32 9.02 -27.70
N MET A 186 -25.05 9.30 -28.02
CA MET A 186 -24.64 10.29 -29.02
C MET A 186 -24.62 9.73 -30.46
N PHE A 187 -24.27 8.46 -30.62
CA PHE A 187 -24.10 7.80 -31.91
C PHE A 187 -25.13 6.68 -32.11
N SER A 188 -26.41 6.97 -31.88
CA SER A 188 -27.50 6.05 -32.26
C SER A 188 -27.73 5.99 -33.78
N PRO A 189 -26.73 5.59 -34.61
CA PRO A 189 -27.07 4.77 -35.77
C PRO A 189 -26.14 3.57 -36.00
N PHE A 190 -25.30 3.16 -35.04
CA PHE A 190 -24.65 1.84 -35.18
C PHE A 190 -25.73 0.77 -35.03
N THR A 191 -26.18 0.21 -36.15
CA THR A 191 -26.99 -1.01 -36.16
C THR A 191 -26.12 -2.10 -35.56
N PRO A 192 -26.35 -2.49 -34.31
CA PRO A 192 -25.43 -3.39 -33.64
C PRO A 192 -25.40 -4.70 -34.42
N THR A 193 -24.21 -5.15 -34.81
CA THR A 193 -24.09 -6.41 -35.53
C THR A 193 -24.15 -7.55 -34.52
N TRP A 194 -24.78 -8.69 -34.89
CA TRP A 194 -24.91 -9.89 -34.05
C TRP A 194 -23.59 -10.30 -33.36
N THR A 195 -22.45 -10.04 -34.01
CA THR A 195 -21.08 -10.25 -33.50
C THR A 195 -20.75 -9.47 -32.22
N GLU A 196 -21.28 -8.26 -32.03
CA GLU A 196 -21.00 -7.44 -30.84
C GLU A 196 -21.64 -8.01 -29.57
N CYS A 197 -22.85 -8.57 -29.67
CA CYS A 197 -23.50 -9.30 -28.57
C CYS A 197 -22.72 -10.55 -28.17
N TRP A 198 -22.16 -11.29 -29.14
CA TRP A 198 -21.32 -12.46 -28.84
C TRP A 198 -19.99 -12.09 -28.22
N VAL A 199 -19.37 -10.97 -28.63
CA VAL A 199 -18.15 -10.47 -27.98
C VAL A 199 -18.45 -10.06 -26.53
N GLY A 200 -19.55 -9.34 -26.29
CA GLY A 200 -19.99 -8.99 -24.93
C GLY A 200 -20.26 -10.22 -24.05
N ALA A 201 -20.97 -11.22 -24.60
CA ALA A 201 -21.23 -12.48 -23.92
C ALA A 201 -19.95 -13.28 -23.66
N LEU A 202 -19.00 -13.30 -24.61
CA LEU A 202 -17.69 -13.94 -24.46
C LEU A 202 -16.87 -13.26 -23.35
N VAL A 203 -16.86 -11.92 -23.29
CA VAL A 203 -16.18 -11.18 -22.22
C VAL A 203 -16.79 -11.51 -20.86
N ILE A 204 -18.13 -11.52 -20.74
CA ILE A 204 -18.80 -11.95 -19.50
C ILE A 204 -18.42 -13.39 -19.14
N ALA A 205 -18.40 -14.30 -20.12
CA ALA A 205 -18.04 -15.70 -19.90
C ALA A 205 -16.58 -15.86 -19.47
N LEU A 206 -15.63 -15.15 -20.09
CA LEU A 206 -14.21 -15.19 -19.72
C LEU A 206 -13.97 -14.63 -18.32
N VAL A 207 -14.60 -13.49 -18.00
CA VAL A 207 -14.57 -12.92 -16.64
C VAL A 207 -15.19 -13.89 -15.65
N GLY A 208 -16.27 -14.56 -16.04
CA GLY A 208 -16.95 -15.56 -15.23
C GLY A 208 -16.11 -16.82 -14.97
N VAL A 209 -15.45 -17.36 -15.99
CA VAL A 209 -14.51 -18.48 -15.87
C VAL A 209 -13.31 -18.08 -15.01
N GLY A 210 -12.79 -16.86 -15.16
CA GLY A 210 -11.73 -16.34 -14.31
C GLY A 210 -12.15 -16.24 -12.84
N ALA A 211 -13.35 -15.72 -12.57
CA ALA A 211 -13.94 -15.69 -11.23
C ALA A 211 -14.13 -17.11 -10.67
N ALA A 212 -14.72 -18.03 -11.44
CA ALA A 212 -14.92 -19.42 -11.04
C ALA A 212 -13.61 -20.19 -10.82
N ALA A 213 -12.56 -19.91 -11.59
CA ALA A 213 -11.23 -20.47 -11.37
C ALA A 213 -10.60 -19.94 -10.07
N LEU A 214 -10.76 -18.65 -9.77
CA LEU A 214 -10.35 -18.04 -8.51
C LEU A 214 -11.13 -18.59 -7.31
N VAL A 215 -12.44 -18.79 -7.48
CA VAL A 215 -13.33 -19.50 -6.54
C VAL A 215 -12.79 -20.88 -6.24
N LEU A 216 -12.57 -21.70 -7.27
CA LEU A 216 -12.10 -23.08 -7.15
C LEU A 216 -10.68 -23.18 -6.57
N TRP A 217 -9.83 -22.21 -6.89
CA TRP A 217 -8.48 -22.12 -6.32
C TRP A 217 -8.52 -21.72 -4.84
N ALA A 218 -9.31 -20.69 -4.49
CA ALA A 218 -9.53 -20.27 -3.11
C ALA A 218 -10.23 -21.34 -2.27
N ALA A 219 -11.13 -22.14 -2.87
CA ALA A 219 -11.84 -23.27 -2.24
C ALA A 219 -10.92 -24.41 -1.78
N ARG A 220 -9.69 -24.50 -2.33
CA ARG A 220 -8.69 -25.50 -1.91
C ARG A 220 -7.92 -25.11 -0.65
N GLY A 221 -8.05 -23.86 -0.17
CA GLY A 221 -7.41 -23.38 1.05
C GLY A 221 -8.40 -22.82 2.06
N ASP A 222 -7.92 -22.51 3.26
CA ASP A 222 -8.71 -21.80 4.28
C ASP A 222 -9.09 -20.36 3.84
N GLU A 223 -8.47 -19.90 2.74
CA GLU A 223 -8.74 -18.63 2.08
C GLU A 223 -10.18 -18.50 1.57
N TRP A 224 -10.87 -19.59 1.20
CA TRP A 224 -12.27 -19.51 0.71
C TRP A 224 -13.18 -18.69 1.61
N ARG A 225 -13.05 -18.85 2.94
CA ARG A 225 -13.84 -18.06 3.92
C ARG A 225 -13.60 -16.55 3.77
N ARG A 226 -12.39 -16.15 3.35
CA ARG A 226 -11.97 -14.76 3.13
C ARG A 226 -12.58 -14.16 1.85
N TRP A 227 -12.92 -14.98 0.85
CA TRP A 227 -13.44 -14.54 -0.46
C TRP A 227 -14.95 -14.68 -0.67
N ARG A 228 -15.65 -15.45 0.20
CA ARG A 228 -17.06 -15.86 0.02
C ARG A 228 -18.02 -14.76 -0.43
N ALA A 229 -18.01 -13.58 0.22
CA ALA A 229 -18.97 -12.53 -0.08
C ALA A 229 -18.80 -11.95 -1.50
N LEU A 230 -17.55 -11.71 -1.91
CA LEU A 230 -17.23 -11.24 -3.25
C LEU A 230 -17.57 -12.30 -4.30
N LEU A 231 -17.18 -13.55 -4.05
CA LEU A 231 -17.39 -14.65 -4.97
C LEU A 231 -18.87 -14.94 -5.19
N LEU A 232 -19.68 -14.97 -4.13
CA LEU A 232 -21.13 -15.12 -4.23
C LEU A 232 -21.78 -13.94 -4.98
N ALA A 233 -21.33 -12.71 -4.73
CA ALA A 233 -21.85 -11.55 -5.44
C ALA A 233 -21.51 -11.59 -6.94
N LEU A 234 -20.28 -11.95 -7.30
CA LEU A 234 -19.85 -12.11 -8.69
C LEU A 234 -20.63 -13.24 -9.39
N ASP A 235 -20.78 -14.40 -8.73
CA ASP A 235 -21.53 -15.54 -9.26
C ASP A 235 -23.00 -15.18 -9.51
N VAL A 236 -23.66 -14.48 -8.57
CA VAL A 236 -25.06 -14.05 -8.73
C VAL A 236 -25.22 -13.06 -9.88
N VAL A 237 -24.33 -12.06 -9.99
CA VAL A 237 -24.39 -11.07 -11.09
C VAL A 237 -24.11 -11.73 -12.44
N MET A 238 -23.16 -12.67 -12.48
CA MET A 238 -22.83 -13.42 -13.68
C MET A 238 -24.00 -14.30 -14.13
N LEU A 239 -24.58 -15.08 -13.23
CA LEU A 239 -25.75 -15.92 -13.51
C LEU A 239 -26.92 -15.06 -13.98
N ALA A 240 -27.19 -13.92 -13.33
CA ALA A 240 -28.24 -13.00 -13.75
C ALA A 240 -27.99 -12.44 -15.15
N GLY A 241 -26.75 -12.06 -15.49
CA GLY A 241 -26.37 -11.57 -16.81
C GLY A 241 -26.53 -12.63 -17.90
N ILE A 242 -26.00 -13.84 -17.66
CA ILE A 242 -26.10 -14.98 -18.59
C ILE A 242 -27.56 -15.39 -18.78
N LEU A 243 -28.30 -15.54 -17.68
CA LEU A 243 -29.71 -15.90 -17.70
C LEU A 243 -30.54 -14.85 -18.44
N SER A 244 -30.24 -13.56 -18.23
CA SER A 244 -30.88 -12.47 -18.97
C SER A 244 -30.59 -12.57 -20.47
N VAL A 245 -29.37 -12.86 -20.91
CA VAL A 245 -29.03 -13.03 -22.34
C VAL A 245 -29.68 -14.27 -22.95
N LEU A 246 -29.74 -15.39 -22.22
CA LEU A 246 -30.29 -16.65 -22.72
C LEU A 246 -31.83 -16.65 -22.77
N LEU A 247 -32.52 -16.12 -21.75
CA LEU A 247 -33.99 -16.03 -21.74
C LEU A 247 -34.54 -14.84 -22.55
N SER A 248 -33.69 -13.88 -22.92
CA SER A 248 -34.12 -12.70 -23.67
C SER A 248 -34.30 -12.92 -25.16
N SER A 249 -34.41 -14.16 -25.65
CA SER A 249 -34.71 -14.44 -27.07
C SER A 249 -35.93 -13.66 -27.61
N ALA A 250 -36.85 -13.25 -26.73
CA ALA A 250 -38.03 -12.42 -27.01
C ALA A 250 -37.82 -10.89 -26.90
N LEU A 251 -36.70 -10.40 -26.35
CA LEU A 251 -36.42 -8.96 -26.19
C LEU A 251 -35.65 -8.40 -27.39
N SER A 252 -35.87 -7.11 -27.67
CA SER A 252 -35.13 -6.37 -28.71
C SER A 252 -33.63 -6.37 -28.39
N TYR A 253 -32.82 -6.27 -29.45
CA TYR A 253 -31.37 -6.31 -29.35
C TYR A 253 -30.82 -5.24 -28.39
N ASP A 254 -31.37 -4.02 -28.47
CA ASP A 254 -30.95 -2.89 -27.65
C ASP A 254 -31.08 -3.19 -26.15
N VAL A 255 -32.17 -3.87 -25.76
CA VAL A 255 -32.41 -4.26 -24.37
C VAL A 255 -31.38 -5.29 -23.91
N ARG A 256 -30.99 -6.26 -24.77
CA ARG A 256 -29.96 -7.26 -24.41
C ARG A 256 -28.60 -6.61 -24.20
N LEU A 257 -28.22 -5.69 -25.09
CA LEU A 257 -26.96 -4.97 -24.99
C LEU A 257 -26.91 -4.07 -23.73
N MET A 258 -28.04 -3.45 -23.37
CA MET A 258 -28.17 -2.75 -22.08
C MET A 258 -27.95 -3.67 -20.88
N PHE A 259 -28.53 -4.88 -20.87
CA PHE A 259 -28.31 -5.83 -19.77
C PHE A 259 -26.84 -6.26 -19.65
N VAL A 260 -26.18 -6.55 -20.78
CA VAL A 260 -24.74 -6.87 -20.81
C VAL A 260 -23.92 -5.70 -20.25
N HIS A 261 -24.22 -4.48 -20.66
CA HIS A 261 -23.54 -3.27 -20.18
C HIS A 261 -23.75 -3.05 -18.67
N ILE A 262 -24.97 -3.22 -18.16
CA ILE A 262 -25.28 -3.11 -16.73
C ILE A 262 -24.53 -4.18 -15.94
N ALA A 263 -24.54 -5.44 -16.39
CA ALA A 263 -23.84 -6.53 -15.71
C ALA A 263 -22.33 -6.28 -15.62
N LEU A 264 -21.69 -5.89 -16.73
CA LEU A 264 -20.27 -5.54 -16.75
C LEU A 264 -19.95 -4.34 -15.85
N THR A 265 -20.84 -3.33 -15.81
CA THR A 265 -20.70 -2.18 -14.92
C THR A 265 -20.76 -2.61 -13.46
N VAL A 266 -21.72 -3.46 -13.08
CA VAL A 266 -21.84 -3.99 -11.71
C VAL A 266 -20.62 -4.81 -11.34
N ILE A 267 -20.13 -5.69 -12.22
CA ILE A 267 -18.88 -6.43 -12.00
C ILE A 267 -17.70 -5.47 -11.79
N GLY A 268 -17.58 -4.44 -12.63
CA GLY A 268 -16.57 -3.39 -12.48
C GLY A 268 -16.64 -2.73 -11.10
N VAL A 269 -17.85 -2.33 -10.67
CA VAL A 269 -18.09 -1.74 -9.35
C VAL A 269 -17.68 -2.69 -8.23
N LEU A 270 -18.05 -3.98 -8.30
CA LEU A 270 -17.73 -4.97 -7.27
C LEU A 270 -16.22 -5.25 -7.17
N LEU A 271 -15.53 -5.41 -8.31
CA LEU A 271 -14.08 -5.65 -8.36
C LEU A 271 -13.30 -4.44 -7.85
N THR A 272 -13.67 -3.24 -8.30
CA THR A 272 -13.07 -2.00 -7.82
C THR A 272 -13.36 -1.81 -6.33
N ALA A 273 -14.59 -2.04 -5.87
CA ALA A 273 -14.97 -1.96 -4.46
C ALA A 273 -14.17 -2.92 -3.56
N ALA A 274 -13.98 -4.16 -4.01
CA ALA A 274 -13.17 -5.14 -3.28
C ALA A 274 -11.69 -4.74 -3.26
N ALA A 275 -11.13 -4.34 -4.39
CA ALA A 275 -9.74 -3.88 -4.47
C ALA A 275 -9.49 -2.65 -3.59
N LEU A 276 -10.43 -1.70 -3.57
CA LEU A 276 -10.39 -0.51 -2.72
C LEU A 276 -10.51 -0.90 -1.24
N GLY A 277 -11.49 -1.70 -0.85
CA GLY A 277 -11.69 -2.11 0.55
C GLY A 277 -10.57 -2.99 1.14
N GLN A 278 -9.80 -3.63 0.26
CA GLN A 278 -8.60 -4.42 0.58
C GLN A 278 -7.30 -3.61 0.50
N ASN A 279 -7.39 -2.31 0.21
CA ASN A 279 -6.25 -1.43 0.35
C ASN A 279 -5.86 -1.30 1.84
N LEU A 280 -4.63 -0.89 2.10
CA LEU A 280 -4.05 -0.88 3.45
C LEU A 280 -3.66 0.52 3.91
N ARG A 281 -4.18 1.53 3.22
CA ARG A 281 -3.86 2.92 3.52
C ARG A 281 -4.52 3.33 4.83
N LEU A 282 -3.67 3.74 5.76
CA LEU A 282 -4.08 4.24 7.06
C LEU A 282 -4.04 5.76 7.06
N GLN A 283 -5.19 6.36 7.38
CA GLN A 283 -5.27 7.76 7.74
C GLN A 283 -5.23 7.91 9.25
N VAL A 284 -4.30 8.74 9.73
CA VAL A 284 -4.15 9.04 11.14
C VAL A 284 -4.53 10.50 11.39
N GLU A 285 -5.41 10.72 12.36
CA GLU A 285 -5.89 12.05 12.75
C GLU A 285 -5.82 12.18 14.27
N VAL A 286 -5.05 13.14 14.77
CA VAL A 286 -5.04 13.51 16.19
C VAL A 286 -5.87 14.79 16.39
N GLN A 287 -6.93 14.69 17.19
CA GLN A 287 -7.81 15.79 17.57
C GLN A 287 -7.52 16.22 19.02
N GLN A 288 -7.62 17.51 19.28
CA GLN A 288 -7.65 18.06 20.64
C GLN A 288 -9.06 17.96 21.23
N SER A 289 -9.19 18.27 22.53
CA SER A 289 -10.48 18.26 23.24
C SER A 289 -11.50 19.26 22.68
N ASP A 290 -11.04 20.30 21.97
CA ASP A 290 -11.87 21.27 21.24
C ASP A 290 -12.35 20.76 19.87
N GLY A 291 -11.95 19.55 19.47
CA GLY A 291 -12.25 18.96 18.16
C GLY A 291 -11.38 19.48 17.00
N SER A 292 -10.41 20.35 17.27
CA SER A 292 -9.45 20.81 16.26
C SER A 292 -8.39 19.74 15.97
N VAL A 293 -7.95 19.66 14.71
CA VAL A 293 -6.90 18.71 14.29
C VAL A 293 -5.53 19.29 14.63
N ASN A 294 -4.74 18.53 15.39
CA ASN A 294 -3.36 18.89 15.73
C ASN A 294 -2.38 18.19 14.78
N ALA A 295 -1.86 18.94 13.80
CA ALA A 295 -0.93 18.42 12.81
C ALA A 295 0.36 17.86 13.44
N ALA A 296 0.99 18.59 14.36
CA ALA A 296 2.23 18.16 15.02
C ALA A 296 2.06 16.85 15.80
N SER A 297 0.92 16.65 16.46
CA SER A 297 0.62 15.42 17.20
C SER A 297 0.30 14.26 16.26
N SER A 298 -0.33 14.55 15.10
CA SER A 298 -0.57 13.56 14.05
C SER A 298 0.74 13.11 13.39
N ASP A 299 1.65 14.05 13.12
CA ASP A 299 2.99 13.75 12.60
C ASP A 299 3.82 12.96 13.61
N TYR A 300 3.76 13.34 14.89
CA TYR A 300 4.40 12.57 15.96
C TYR A 300 3.86 11.14 16.03
N LEU A 301 2.53 10.98 16.02
CA LEU A 301 1.89 9.67 16.07
C LEU A 301 2.29 8.82 14.86
N LEU A 302 2.29 9.40 13.66
CA LEU A 302 2.70 8.72 12.43
C LEU A 302 4.19 8.33 12.47
N ALA A 303 5.06 9.23 12.90
CA ALA A 303 6.48 8.95 13.08
C ALA A 303 6.70 7.84 14.11
N ARG A 304 5.92 7.83 15.20
CA ARG A 304 5.97 6.79 16.23
C ARG A 304 5.50 5.46 15.68
N MET A 305 4.40 5.41 14.93
CA MET A 305 3.93 4.19 14.27
C MET A 305 5.00 3.62 13.33
N LYS A 306 5.65 4.48 12.53
CA LYS A 306 6.77 4.06 11.68
C LYS A 306 7.92 3.51 12.52
N GLY A 307 8.28 4.17 13.62
CA GLY A 307 9.38 3.81 14.52
C GLY A 307 9.12 2.60 15.42
N LEU A 308 7.87 2.26 15.70
CA LEU A 308 7.48 1.22 16.65
C LEU A 308 7.82 -0.21 16.22
N GLY A 309 8.25 -0.41 14.97
CA GLY A 309 8.89 -1.65 14.52
C GLY A 309 10.38 -1.50 14.16
N THR A 310 11.02 -0.37 14.50
CA THR A 310 12.42 -0.04 14.14
C THR A 310 13.32 0.25 15.33
N GLU A 311 12.75 0.47 16.52
CA GLU A 311 13.51 0.83 17.72
C GLU A 311 14.26 -0.39 18.28
N THR A 312 15.36 -0.75 17.63
CA THR A 312 16.38 -1.66 18.16
C THR A 312 17.28 -0.92 19.15
N ARG A 313 17.68 -1.62 20.22
CA ARG A 313 18.54 -1.10 21.30
C ARG A 313 19.89 -0.58 20.76
N ARG A 314 20.42 0.44 21.43
CA ARG A 314 21.67 1.18 21.12
C ARG A 314 22.92 0.29 20.95
N SER A 315 22.96 -0.90 21.56
CA SER A 315 24.13 -1.79 21.52
C SER A 315 24.38 -2.39 20.13
N LEU A 316 23.33 -2.61 19.33
CA LEU A 316 23.45 -2.99 17.91
C LEU A 316 23.46 -1.77 16.98
N ARG A 317 22.91 -0.63 17.42
CA ARG A 317 22.91 0.62 16.64
C ARG A 317 24.33 1.20 16.42
N LYS A 318 25.32 0.81 17.24
CA LYS A 318 26.74 1.15 17.03
C LYS A 318 27.37 0.36 15.86
N SER A 319 26.85 -0.82 15.50
CA SER A 319 27.33 -1.65 14.38
C SER A 319 26.42 -1.63 13.15
N THR A 320 25.13 -1.37 13.32
CA THR A 320 24.16 -1.26 12.22
C THR A 320 23.63 0.17 12.16
N SER A 321 24.38 1.07 11.53
CA SER A 321 23.95 2.44 11.26
C SER A 321 22.90 2.46 10.14
N THR A 322 21.72 1.92 10.40
CA THR A 322 20.50 2.30 9.70
C THR A 322 19.30 1.96 10.58
N PRO A 323 18.33 2.87 10.75
CA PRO A 323 17.04 2.53 11.34
C PRO A 323 16.44 1.39 10.53
N GLY A 324 16.25 0.21 11.12
CA GLY A 324 15.63 -0.90 10.42
C GLY A 324 14.17 -0.56 10.20
N ASN A 325 13.78 -0.20 8.99
CA ASN A 325 12.40 0.16 8.65
C ASN A 325 11.42 -0.97 9.03
N SER A 326 10.39 -0.65 9.81
CA SER A 326 9.28 -1.53 10.15
C SER A 326 8.46 -1.84 8.88
N PRO A 327 7.63 -2.89 8.89
CA PRO A 327 6.66 -3.12 7.81
C PRO A 327 5.81 -1.88 7.47
N LEU A 328 5.59 -0.97 8.44
CA LEU A 328 4.85 0.28 8.24
C LEU A 328 5.67 1.39 7.56
N SER A 329 6.99 1.30 7.56
CA SER A 329 7.85 2.17 6.72
C SER A 329 8.03 1.64 5.31
N GLN A 330 7.67 0.38 5.03
CA GLN A 330 7.51 -0.11 3.67
C GLN A 330 6.20 0.37 3.04
N ILE A 331 5.22 0.81 3.85
CA ILE A 331 4.06 1.57 3.39
C ILE A 331 4.58 2.93 2.88
N PRO A 332 4.52 3.20 1.56
CA PRO A 332 5.02 4.44 0.97
C PRO A 332 4.43 5.66 1.69
N VAL A 333 5.15 6.79 1.75
CA VAL A 333 4.64 8.03 2.38
C VAL A 333 3.34 8.48 1.70
N GLU A 334 3.17 8.13 0.44
CA GLU A 334 1.97 8.35 -0.37
C GLU A 334 0.74 7.53 0.11
N GLU A 335 0.95 6.49 0.91
CA GLU A 335 -0.08 5.62 1.49
C GLU A 335 -0.45 6.00 2.95
N LEU A 336 0.31 6.91 3.56
CA LEU A 336 0.09 7.46 4.90
C LEU A 336 -0.19 8.96 4.79
N SER A 337 -1.44 9.34 4.53
CA SER A 337 -1.81 10.74 4.35
C SER A 337 -2.13 11.42 5.68
N VAL A 338 -1.39 12.47 6.05
CA VAL A 338 -1.76 13.44 7.08
C VAL A 338 -2.60 14.55 6.42
N LEU A 339 -3.69 14.97 7.06
CA LEU A 339 -4.55 16.03 6.54
C LEU A 339 -3.85 17.40 6.63
N PRO A 340 -3.82 18.22 5.56
CA PRO A 340 -3.43 19.60 5.69
C PRO A 340 -4.45 20.33 6.58
N ALA A 341 -3.97 20.89 7.70
CA ALA A 341 -4.79 21.63 8.64
C ALA A 341 -5.23 22.98 8.02
N GLY A 342 -6.52 23.11 7.70
CA GLY A 342 -7.10 24.34 7.17
C GLY A 342 -8.55 24.55 7.61
N LYS A 343 -8.87 25.74 8.14
CA LYS A 343 -10.16 26.05 8.80
C LYS A 343 -11.38 26.15 7.86
N PHE A 344 -11.20 26.24 6.54
CA PHE A 344 -12.27 26.64 5.60
C PHE A 344 -12.71 25.60 4.56
N VAL A 345 -12.22 24.36 4.61
CA VAL A 345 -12.56 23.36 3.57
C VAL A 345 -13.31 22.14 4.14
N GLY A 346 -13.60 22.12 5.45
CA GLY A 346 -14.09 20.95 6.20
C GLY A 346 -15.29 20.20 5.62
N PRO A 347 -16.38 20.84 5.15
CA PRO A 347 -17.58 20.11 4.68
C PRO A 347 -17.37 19.43 3.32
N LEU A 348 -16.81 20.15 2.34
CA LEU A 348 -16.50 19.64 1.00
C LEU A 348 -15.41 18.57 1.06
N ILE A 349 -14.42 18.77 1.92
CA ILE A 349 -13.38 17.79 2.21
C ILE A 349 -13.95 16.56 2.93
N ARG A 350 -14.89 16.70 3.87
CA ARG A 350 -15.56 15.55 4.53
C ARG A 350 -16.41 14.75 3.55
N LEU A 351 -17.13 15.40 2.64
CA LEU A 351 -17.88 14.72 1.58
C LEU A 351 -16.92 14.01 0.61
N PHE A 352 -15.87 14.72 0.18
CA PHE A 352 -14.83 14.18 -0.69
C PHE A 352 -14.05 13.03 -0.02
N PHE A 353 -13.83 13.06 1.30
CA PHE A 353 -13.19 11.97 2.06
C PHE A 353 -14.13 10.86 2.50
N ALA A 354 -15.43 11.11 2.62
CA ALA A 354 -16.42 10.04 2.74
C ALA A 354 -16.55 9.27 1.41
N LEU A 355 -16.26 9.95 0.29
CA LEU A 355 -16.28 9.41 -1.05
C LEU A 355 -14.93 8.92 -1.57
N ARG A 356 -13.80 9.23 -0.90
CA ARG A 356 -12.46 8.72 -1.27
C ARG A 356 -12.34 7.26 -0.86
N PRO A 357 -12.39 6.32 -1.81
CA PRO A 357 -12.31 4.91 -1.48
C PRO A 357 -10.88 4.42 -1.25
N ASP A 358 -9.88 5.27 -1.47
CA ASP A 358 -8.47 4.90 -1.34
C ASP A 358 -8.01 4.79 0.11
N LEU A 359 -8.74 5.35 1.09
CA LEU A 359 -8.39 5.32 2.51
C LEU A 359 -9.26 4.29 3.23
N THR A 360 -8.73 3.07 3.37
CA THR A 360 -9.46 1.97 3.98
C THR A 360 -9.48 2.07 5.48
N TRP A 361 -8.34 2.33 6.11
CA TRP A 361 -8.23 2.44 7.55
C TRP A 361 -8.20 3.91 7.98
N ARG A 362 -8.96 4.23 9.01
CA ARG A 362 -8.92 5.54 9.66
C ARG A 362 -8.81 5.37 11.16
N ALA A 363 -7.70 5.86 11.71
CA ALA A 363 -7.46 6.00 13.14
C ALA A 363 -7.67 7.46 13.54
N ARG A 364 -8.66 7.69 14.41
CA ARG A 364 -8.85 8.98 15.06
C ARG A 364 -8.46 8.86 16.53
N VAL A 365 -7.59 9.76 16.96
CA VAL A 365 -7.05 9.82 18.31
C VAL A 365 -7.43 11.17 18.90
N THR A 366 -8.25 11.19 19.93
CA THR A 366 -8.71 12.42 20.59
C THR A 366 -7.97 12.54 21.92
N LEU A 367 -7.16 13.59 22.07
CA LEU A 367 -6.52 13.95 23.32
C LEU A 367 -7.56 14.65 24.20
N VAL A 368 -8.01 13.96 25.25
CA VAL A 368 -8.99 14.51 26.21
C VAL A 368 -8.31 15.50 27.13
N ASP A 369 -7.13 15.11 27.63
CA ASP A 369 -6.20 15.94 28.40
C ASP A 369 -4.76 15.41 28.17
N GLY A 370 -3.75 15.96 28.87
CA GLY A 370 -2.36 15.52 28.72
C GLY A 370 -2.08 14.08 29.17
N ASN A 371 -3.02 13.44 29.87
CA ASN A 371 -2.88 12.13 30.50
C ASN A 371 -3.93 11.12 30.02
N ARG A 372 -4.84 11.50 29.11
CA ARG A 372 -5.96 10.67 28.64
C ARG A 372 -6.15 10.78 27.14
N VAL A 373 -6.30 9.64 26.50
CA VAL A 373 -6.52 9.55 25.06
C VAL A 373 -7.66 8.60 24.75
N ALA A 374 -8.51 9.00 23.80
CA ALA A 374 -9.57 8.19 23.24
C ALA A 374 -9.24 7.87 21.78
N ILE A 375 -9.30 6.61 21.39
CA ILE A 375 -8.92 6.14 20.06
C ILE A 375 -10.10 5.42 19.45
N SER A 376 -10.36 5.71 18.19
CA SER A 376 -11.30 4.96 17.35
C SER A 376 -10.62 4.57 16.05
N LEU A 377 -10.57 3.27 15.78
CA LEU A 377 -10.12 2.69 14.54
C LEU A 377 -11.34 2.25 13.73
N SER A 378 -11.34 2.54 12.44
CA SER A 378 -12.40 2.17 11.52
C SER A 378 -11.82 1.69 10.20
N ARG A 379 -12.52 0.77 9.54
CA ARG A 379 -12.19 0.27 8.21
C ARG A 379 -13.39 0.46 7.27
N ASN A 380 -13.21 1.10 6.12
CA ASN A 380 -14.26 1.37 5.13
C ASN A 380 -15.51 2.04 5.77
N GLY A 381 -15.30 2.89 6.78
CA GLY A 381 -16.34 3.55 7.55
C GLY A 381 -17.09 2.66 8.57
N GLN A 382 -16.73 1.39 8.73
CA GLN A 382 -17.19 0.54 9.83
C GLN A 382 -16.24 0.67 11.02
N HIS A 383 -16.82 0.73 12.23
CA HIS A 383 -16.04 0.70 13.47
C HIS A 383 -15.32 -0.65 13.58
N ALA A 384 -14.03 -0.60 13.87
CA ALA A 384 -13.19 -1.78 14.02
C ALA A 384 -12.85 -2.02 15.49
N ALA A 385 -12.29 -0.99 16.14
CA ALA A 385 -11.92 -1.05 17.54
C ALA A 385 -11.90 0.35 18.13
N SER A 386 -12.08 0.45 19.44
CA SER A 386 -11.89 1.70 20.16
C SER A 386 -11.37 1.43 21.56
N ALA A 387 -10.54 2.32 22.07
CA ALA A 387 -10.02 2.27 23.43
C ALA A 387 -9.97 3.68 24.01
N VAL A 388 -10.23 3.79 25.30
CA VAL A 388 -9.96 4.98 26.08
C VAL A 388 -9.03 4.55 27.20
N PHE A 389 -7.90 5.22 27.34
CA PHE A 389 -6.98 4.93 28.42
C PHE A 389 -6.27 6.18 28.90
N SER A 390 -5.73 6.07 30.09
CA SER A 390 -5.01 7.10 30.79
C SER A 390 -3.62 6.63 31.22
N ARG A 391 -2.75 7.57 31.61
CA ARG A 391 -1.44 7.25 32.20
C ARG A 391 -1.55 6.32 33.42
N PRO A 392 -2.49 6.53 34.37
CA PRO A 392 -2.72 5.57 35.46
C PRO A 392 -3.10 4.16 34.98
N ASP A 393 -3.85 4.04 33.89
CA ASP A 393 -4.24 2.71 33.35
C ASP A 393 -3.03 1.93 32.82
N LEU A 394 -1.99 2.64 32.35
CA LEU A 394 -0.69 2.07 32.00
C LEU A 394 0.26 1.97 33.20
N ARG A 395 -0.18 2.35 34.41
CA ARG A 395 0.64 2.36 35.63
C ARG A 395 1.97 3.09 35.45
N LEU A 396 1.96 4.16 34.65
CA LEU A 396 3.11 5.04 34.45
C LEU A 396 3.27 5.94 35.69
N PRO A 397 4.51 6.25 36.11
CA PRO A 397 4.73 7.25 37.15
C PRO A 397 4.19 8.61 36.71
N GLU A 398 3.90 9.49 37.67
CA GLU A 398 3.58 10.89 37.34
C GLU A 398 4.79 11.55 36.68
N ASP A 399 4.55 12.38 35.67
CA ASP A 399 5.61 13.14 35.01
C ASP A 399 5.24 14.62 35.01
N PRO A 400 6.11 15.49 35.55
CA PRO A 400 5.87 16.93 35.54
C PRO A 400 5.90 17.52 34.12
N ASP A 401 6.51 16.83 33.16
CA ASP A 401 6.60 17.25 31.76
C ASP A 401 5.34 16.84 30.98
N GLN A 402 4.45 17.81 30.72
CA GLN A 402 3.20 17.60 30.00
C GLN A 402 3.39 17.16 28.54
N GLU A 403 4.46 17.59 27.87
CA GLU A 403 4.74 17.17 26.49
C GLU A 403 5.21 15.72 26.47
N ARG A 404 6.04 15.29 27.44
CA ARG A 404 6.40 13.88 27.60
C ARG A 404 5.20 13.02 27.93
N ALA A 405 4.30 13.51 28.78
CA ALA A 405 3.04 12.84 29.10
C ALA A 405 2.19 12.57 27.86
N LYS A 406 1.98 13.61 27.07
CA LYS A 406 1.27 13.53 25.80
C LYS A 406 1.97 12.58 24.82
N ALA A 407 3.29 12.62 24.73
CA ALA A 407 4.08 11.73 23.87
C ALA A 407 3.96 10.24 24.28
N GLN A 408 3.91 9.94 25.58
CA GLN A 408 3.63 8.59 26.08
C GLN A 408 2.22 8.13 25.73
N MET A 409 1.21 9.00 25.84
CA MET A 409 -0.17 8.68 25.44
C MET A 409 -0.30 8.43 23.94
N LEU A 410 0.34 9.25 23.11
CA LEU A 410 0.41 9.03 21.66
C LEU A 410 1.18 7.74 21.32
N THR A 411 2.20 7.37 22.10
CA THR A 411 2.90 6.09 21.95
C THR A 411 1.98 4.90 22.27
N GLY A 412 1.16 5.00 23.34
CA GLY A 412 0.12 4.02 23.62
C GLY A 412 -0.92 3.93 22.50
N ALA A 413 -1.30 5.07 21.90
CA ALA A 413 -2.25 5.10 20.80
C ALA A 413 -1.68 4.44 19.54
N ALA A 414 -0.41 4.70 19.24
CA ALA A 414 0.30 4.04 18.17
C ALA A 414 0.34 2.52 18.36
N ALA A 415 0.73 2.05 19.56
CA ALA A 415 0.74 0.63 19.90
C ALA A 415 -0.64 -0.02 19.75
N PHE A 416 -1.71 0.66 20.19
CA PHE A 416 -3.09 0.19 20.00
C PHE A 416 -3.42 0.02 18.53
N ILE A 417 -3.16 1.04 17.69
CA ILE A 417 -3.46 0.97 16.26
C ILE A 417 -2.67 -0.17 15.60
N LEU A 418 -1.39 -0.34 15.93
CA LEU A 418 -0.54 -1.37 15.33
C LEU A 418 -0.94 -2.79 15.69
N VAL A 419 -1.26 -3.06 16.95
CA VAL A 419 -1.74 -4.39 17.37
C VAL A 419 -3.11 -4.71 16.77
N GLN A 420 -3.98 -3.71 16.59
CA GLN A 420 -5.27 -3.94 15.93
C GLN A 420 -5.11 -4.18 14.42
N LEU A 421 -4.19 -3.47 13.77
CA LEU A 421 -3.87 -3.71 12.37
C LEU A 421 -3.19 -5.07 12.18
N SER A 422 -2.30 -5.49 13.08
CA SER A 422 -1.58 -6.76 12.90
C SER A 422 -2.50 -7.98 12.81
N ALA A 423 -3.67 -7.94 13.44
CA ALA A 423 -4.69 -9.00 13.33
C ALA A 423 -5.17 -9.28 11.89
N VAL A 424 -5.04 -8.30 10.98
CA VAL A 424 -5.42 -8.42 9.56
C VAL A 424 -4.21 -8.31 8.61
N HIS A 425 -3.01 -8.13 9.15
CA HIS A 425 -1.76 -7.87 8.43
C HIS A 425 -0.67 -8.84 8.90
N GLU A 426 -0.50 -9.96 8.18
CA GLU A 426 0.46 -11.01 8.54
C GLU A 426 1.90 -10.46 8.68
N GLU A 427 2.35 -9.59 7.76
CA GLU A 427 3.69 -8.96 7.83
C GLU A 427 3.89 -8.07 9.08
N LEU A 428 2.82 -7.37 9.51
CA LEU A 428 2.87 -6.53 10.71
C LEU A 428 2.84 -7.38 11.98
N GLN A 429 2.11 -8.50 11.94
CA GLN A 429 2.08 -9.46 13.04
C GLN A 429 3.46 -10.05 13.33
N ASP A 430 4.21 -10.40 12.28
CA ASP A 430 5.58 -10.89 12.43
C ASP A 430 6.52 -9.81 13.00
N GLY A 431 6.33 -8.55 12.60
CA GLY A 431 7.09 -7.41 13.11
C GLY A 431 6.81 -7.05 14.58
N LEU A 432 5.74 -7.58 15.18
CA LEU A 432 5.39 -7.39 16.59
C LEU A 432 5.90 -8.52 17.49
N TYR A 433 6.64 -9.49 16.94
CA TYR A 433 7.30 -10.55 17.71
C TYR A 433 6.40 -11.28 18.71
N GLY A 434 5.17 -11.59 18.28
CA GLY A 434 4.18 -12.30 19.09
C GLY A 434 3.34 -11.42 20.00
N ALA A 435 3.57 -10.09 20.03
CA ALA A 435 2.77 -9.20 20.84
C ALA A 435 1.30 -9.15 20.36
N SER A 436 0.41 -9.48 21.28
CA SER A 436 -1.04 -9.52 21.12
C SER A 436 -1.75 -8.43 21.95
N GLN A 437 -1.09 -7.89 22.98
CA GLN A 437 -1.62 -6.81 23.81
C GLN A 437 -0.89 -5.49 23.58
N TRP A 438 -1.65 -4.47 23.17
CA TRP A 438 -1.10 -3.14 22.89
C TRP A 438 -0.47 -2.45 24.12
N LYS A 439 -0.93 -2.77 25.34
CA LYS A 439 -0.34 -2.23 26.56
C LYS A 439 1.10 -2.69 26.74
N SER A 440 1.38 -3.97 26.46
CA SER A 440 2.73 -4.52 26.52
C SER A 440 3.66 -3.79 25.55
N VAL A 441 3.24 -3.63 24.29
CA VAL A 441 4.00 -2.89 23.28
C VAL A 441 4.23 -1.43 23.70
N ALA A 442 3.19 -0.75 24.19
CA ALA A 442 3.29 0.62 24.66
C ALA A 442 4.31 0.77 25.80
N LEU A 443 4.23 -0.09 26.81
CA LEU A 443 5.13 -0.08 27.97
C LEU A 443 6.57 -0.40 27.57
N GLN A 444 6.78 -1.44 26.75
CA GLN A 444 8.08 -1.84 26.23
C GLN A 444 8.77 -0.68 25.49
N VAL A 445 8.00 0.06 24.71
CA VAL A 445 8.52 1.16 23.89
C VAL A 445 8.77 2.42 24.72
N ILE A 446 7.86 2.76 25.64
CA ILE A 446 8.08 3.85 26.59
C ILE A 446 9.35 3.58 27.42
N ALA A 447 9.54 2.35 27.86
CA ALA A 447 10.72 1.94 28.63
C ALA A 447 12.02 1.98 27.82
N SER A 448 11.95 1.71 26.52
CA SER A 448 13.12 1.64 25.64
C SER A 448 13.53 3.00 25.06
N SER A 449 12.59 3.94 24.98
CA SER A 449 12.83 5.27 24.41
C SER A 449 13.51 6.21 25.39
N LYS A 450 14.53 6.92 24.89
CA LYS A 450 15.27 7.85 25.72
C LYS A 450 14.49 9.11 26.08
N SER A 451 13.64 9.60 25.18
CA SER A 451 12.90 10.84 25.34
C SER A 451 11.60 10.68 26.13
N LEU A 452 11.14 9.43 26.34
CA LEU A 452 9.89 9.13 27.03
C LEU A 452 10.06 8.80 28.51
N LEU A 453 11.30 8.72 29.01
CA LEU A 453 11.60 8.60 30.43
C LEU A 453 12.33 9.85 30.92
N ALA A 454 12.07 10.22 32.17
CA ALA A 454 12.80 11.29 32.83
C ALA A 454 14.30 10.94 32.91
N GLU A 455 15.16 11.94 32.70
CA GLU A 455 16.60 11.81 32.91
C GLU A 455 16.92 12.06 34.39
N ASP A 456 16.57 11.09 35.23
CA ASP A 456 16.92 11.07 36.64
C ASP A 456 17.75 9.83 37.00
N GLY A 457 18.28 9.78 38.23
CA GLY A 457 19.05 8.64 38.72
C GLY A 457 18.25 7.33 38.81
N THR A 458 16.91 7.39 38.72
CA THR A 458 16.02 6.23 38.83
C THR A 458 15.59 5.68 37.47
N ARG A 459 15.99 6.33 36.36
CA ARG A 459 15.63 5.97 34.99
C ARG A 459 15.78 4.49 34.67
N ASN A 460 16.90 3.87 35.05
CA ASN A 460 17.14 2.46 34.76
C ASN A 460 16.22 1.54 35.58
N ALA A 461 15.95 1.88 36.84
CA ALA A 461 15.01 1.14 37.68
C ALA A 461 13.57 1.25 37.14
N THR A 462 13.16 2.47 36.74
CA THR A 462 11.87 2.71 36.08
C THR A 462 11.76 1.94 34.77
N LYS A 463 12.82 1.92 33.95
CA LYS A 463 12.88 1.12 32.72
C LYS A 463 12.62 -0.36 32.99
N VAL A 464 13.31 -0.94 33.98
CA VAL A 464 13.12 -2.36 34.34
C VAL A 464 11.71 -2.62 34.84
N GLY A 465 11.18 -1.76 35.71
CA GLY A 465 9.82 -1.89 36.21
C GLY A 465 8.74 -1.81 35.13
N LEU A 466 8.95 -0.96 34.11
CA LEU A 466 8.03 -0.87 32.96
C LEU A 466 8.14 -2.08 32.03
N LEU A 467 9.35 -2.60 31.79
CA LEU A 467 9.54 -3.80 30.98
C LEU A 467 8.99 -5.05 31.67
N ALA A 468 9.15 -5.19 32.99
CA ALA A 468 8.53 -6.26 33.75
C ALA A 468 7.00 -6.23 33.59
N LYS A 469 6.38 -5.06 33.75
CA LYS A 469 4.94 -4.88 33.49
C LYS A 469 4.56 -5.21 32.06
N ALA A 470 5.39 -4.86 31.08
CA ALA A 470 5.12 -5.19 29.67
C ALA A 470 5.07 -6.71 29.46
N VAL A 471 5.98 -7.47 30.09
CA VAL A 471 5.99 -8.93 30.06
C VAL A 471 4.79 -9.51 30.79
N ASP A 472 4.40 -8.96 31.94
CA ASP A 472 3.22 -9.41 32.69
C ASP A 472 1.91 -9.20 31.91
N GLU A 473 1.79 -8.08 31.19
CA GLU A 473 0.62 -7.79 30.34
C GLU A 473 0.55 -8.69 29.10
N ASP A 474 1.69 -9.12 28.57
CA ASP A 474 1.77 -10.03 27.43
C ASP A 474 3.01 -10.92 27.45
N PRO A 475 2.91 -12.13 28.01
CA PRO A 475 4.02 -13.07 28.04
C PRO A 475 4.48 -13.55 26.66
N GLN A 476 3.66 -13.34 25.61
CA GLN A 476 3.99 -13.71 24.23
C GLN A 476 4.78 -12.61 23.50
N ASN A 477 4.92 -11.43 24.09
CA ASN A 477 5.76 -10.37 23.56
C ASN A 477 7.24 -10.69 23.82
N GLU A 478 7.84 -11.48 22.93
CA GLU A 478 9.22 -11.93 23.04
C GLU A 478 10.19 -10.74 23.09
N LEU A 479 9.93 -9.68 22.32
CA LEU A 479 10.78 -8.48 22.36
C LEU A 479 10.80 -7.83 23.74
N ALA A 480 9.64 -7.68 24.39
CA ALA A 480 9.56 -7.14 25.75
C ALA A 480 10.30 -8.02 26.75
N LEU A 481 10.19 -9.35 26.60
CA LEU A 481 10.87 -10.31 27.47
C LEU A 481 12.39 -10.22 27.36
N PHE A 482 12.95 -10.24 26.14
CA PHE A 482 14.39 -10.09 25.97
C PHE A 482 14.85 -8.67 26.35
N GLU A 483 14.09 -7.60 26.10
CA GLU A 483 14.45 -6.27 26.61
C GLU A 483 14.45 -6.20 28.14
N TYR A 484 13.48 -6.85 28.81
CA TYR A 484 13.42 -6.95 30.26
C TYR A 484 14.66 -7.65 30.82
N LEU A 485 15.01 -8.82 30.30
CA LEU A 485 16.18 -9.58 30.74
C LEU A 485 17.47 -8.74 30.66
N TRP A 486 17.67 -8.00 29.57
CA TRP A 486 18.87 -7.16 29.41
C TRP A 486 18.83 -5.90 30.27
N ALA A 487 17.64 -5.35 30.53
CA ALA A 487 17.51 -4.17 31.37
C ALA A 487 17.73 -4.53 32.85
N ALA A 488 17.16 -5.65 33.30
CA ALA A 488 17.35 -6.17 34.64
C ALA A 488 18.83 -6.49 34.89
N TYR A 489 19.49 -7.10 33.91
CA TYR A 489 20.90 -7.40 34.00
C TYR A 489 21.79 -6.15 34.00
N GLY A 490 21.48 -5.17 33.14
CA GLY A 490 22.22 -3.90 33.07
C GLY A 490 22.07 -2.99 34.30
N LEU A 491 21.25 -3.35 35.29
CA LEU A 491 21.23 -2.67 36.60
C LEU A 491 22.33 -3.14 37.54
N GLN A 492 22.89 -4.33 37.33
CA GLN A 492 23.96 -4.87 38.16
C GLN A 492 25.26 -4.11 37.87
N LEU A 493 26.07 -3.89 38.90
CA LEU A 493 27.42 -3.34 38.72
C LEU A 493 28.24 -4.35 37.93
N HIS A 494 29.04 -3.88 36.97
CA HIS A 494 29.80 -4.74 36.06
C HIS A 494 30.72 -5.74 36.80
N GLU A 495 31.18 -5.38 38.00
CA GLU A 495 32.01 -6.22 38.88
C GLU A 495 31.23 -7.37 39.55
N GLU A 496 29.91 -7.23 39.70
CA GLU A 496 29.00 -8.21 40.33
C GLU A 496 28.23 -9.05 39.28
N THR A 497 28.55 -8.85 38.01
CA THR A 497 27.75 -9.27 36.86
C THR A 497 28.12 -10.71 36.45
N ASP A 498 27.27 -11.70 36.74
CA ASP A 498 27.48 -13.11 36.33
C ASP A 498 27.14 -13.34 34.85
N PHE A 499 28.10 -13.03 33.96
CA PHE A 499 27.92 -13.11 32.51
C PHE A 499 27.55 -14.52 32.03
N GLY A 500 28.10 -15.54 32.68
CA GLY A 500 27.78 -16.94 32.39
C GLY A 500 26.35 -17.29 32.79
N GLY A 501 25.94 -16.92 34.01
CA GLY A 501 24.57 -17.09 34.48
C GLY A 501 23.54 -16.35 33.62
N PHE A 502 23.89 -15.15 33.15
CA PHE A 502 23.03 -14.40 32.24
C PHE A 502 22.93 -15.02 30.85
N ALA A 503 24.05 -15.48 30.27
CA ALA A 503 24.03 -16.21 29.02
C ALA A 503 23.13 -17.46 29.12
N ARG A 504 23.23 -18.21 30.23
CA ARG A 504 22.35 -19.35 30.55
C ARG A 504 20.89 -18.98 30.64
N ALA A 505 20.57 -17.87 31.30
CA ALA A 505 19.20 -17.37 31.38
C ALA A 505 18.63 -16.99 30.00
N ILE A 506 19.41 -16.30 29.16
CA ILE A 506 18.97 -15.90 27.82
C ILE A 506 18.72 -17.12 26.93
N TYR A 507 19.69 -18.05 26.82
CA TYR A 507 19.51 -19.17 25.89
C TYR A 507 18.43 -20.14 26.38
N ALA A 508 18.27 -20.33 27.70
CA ALA A 508 17.17 -21.14 28.23
C ALA A 508 15.80 -20.55 27.88
N GLN A 509 15.68 -19.22 27.86
CA GLN A 509 14.47 -18.54 27.41
C GLN A 509 14.30 -18.64 25.89
N TYR A 510 15.38 -18.46 25.12
CA TYR A 510 15.38 -18.61 23.67
C TYR A 510 14.95 -20.01 23.22
N ASP A 511 15.45 -21.08 23.83
CA ASP A 511 15.09 -22.46 23.52
C ASP A 511 13.58 -22.72 23.70
N ARG A 512 12.91 -21.99 24.62
CA ARG A 512 11.47 -22.09 24.88
C ARG A 512 10.62 -21.15 24.01
N SER A 513 11.23 -20.08 23.48
CA SER A 513 10.57 -19.03 22.72
C SER A 513 10.03 -19.51 21.37
N GLU A 514 9.08 -18.77 20.79
CA GLU A 514 8.68 -19.00 19.40
C GLU A 514 9.80 -18.63 18.42
N VAL A 515 10.67 -17.67 18.78
CA VAL A 515 11.78 -17.18 17.93
C VAL A 515 12.74 -18.31 17.53
N SER A 516 13.03 -19.25 18.43
CA SER A 516 13.93 -20.38 18.13
C SER A 516 13.35 -21.32 17.09
N LYS A 517 12.03 -21.51 17.09
CA LYS A 517 11.28 -22.39 16.18
C LYS A 517 11.19 -21.85 14.75
N LYS A 518 11.32 -20.53 14.59
CA LYS A 518 11.28 -19.84 13.29
C LYS A 518 12.47 -20.20 12.42
N LYS A 519 12.22 -20.56 11.15
CA LYS A 519 13.26 -21.00 10.20
C LYS A 519 13.51 -19.93 9.15
N ALA A 520 14.63 -20.01 8.45
CA ALA A 520 14.93 -19.14 7.30
C ALA A 520 14.06 -19.55 6.09
N ARG A 521 12.77 -19.24 6.14
CA ARG A 521 11.77 -19.48 5.08
C ARG A 521 11.04 -18.18 4.78
N ASP A 522 10.48 -18.08 3.58
CA ASP A 522 9.81 -16.88 3.05
C ASP A 522 8.75 -16.24 3.96
N GLY A 523 8.13 -17.00 4.87
CA GLY A 523 7.09 -16.49 5.78
C GLY A 523 7.56 -16.13 7.19
N ASP A 524 8.85 -16.27 7.50
CA ASP A 524 9.39 -16.04 8.85
C ASP A 524 10.41 -14.88 8.88
N GLU A 525 10.59 -14.14 7.76
CA GLU A 525 11.61 -13.08 7.64
C GLU A 525 11.47 -11.99 8.73
N GLY A 526 10.24 -11.65 9.14
CA GLY A 526 9.99 -10.62 10.16
C GLY A 526 10.59 -10.91 11.53
N TRP A 527 10.78 -12.20 11.87
CA TRP A 527 11.34 -12.64 13.14
C TRP A 527 12.88 -12.64 13.18
N MET A 528 13.52 -12.62 12.01
CA MET A 528 14.97 -12.80 11.86
C MET A 528 15.81 -11.70 12.51
N PRO A 529 15.43 -10.41 12.47
CA PRO A 529 16.18 -9.36 13.17
C PRO A 529 16.32 -9.62 14.67
N LEU A 530 15.25 -10.08 15.32
CA LEU A 530 15.25 -10.43 16.74
C LEU A 530 16.08 -11.71 16.99
N LYS A 531 15.93 -12.73 16.14
CA LYS A 531 16.71 -13.97 16.23
C LYS A 531 18.22 -13.72 16.16
N ILE A 532 18.67 -12.95 15.15
CA ILE A 532 20.07 -12.54 14.98
C ILE A 532 20.59 -11.82 16.23
N ARG A 533 19.79 -10.90 16.78
CA ARG A 533 20.14 -10.16 17.99
C ARG A 533 20.28 -11.05 19.22
N ILE A 534 19.34 -11.97 19.43
CA ILE A 534 19.37 -12.89 20.57
C ILE A 534 20.59 -13.81 20.47
N LEU A 535 20.82 -14.43 19.31
CA LEU A 535 21.97 -15.32 19.09
C LEU A 535 23.30 -14.60 19.29
N TYR A 536 23.48 -13.40 18.72
CA TYR A 536 24.68 -12.59 18.94
C TYR A 536 24.90 -12.29 20.43
N SER A 537 23.82 -11.97 21.15
CA SER A 537 23.90 -11.67 22.58
C SER A 537 24.21 -12.90 23.41
N ILE A 538 23.61 -14.05 23.12
CA ILE A 538 23.92 -15.31 23.80
C ILE A 538 25.42 -15.61 23.71
N VAL A 539 25.96 -15.57 22.49
CA VAL A 539 27.37 -15.93 22.24
C VAL A 539 28.31 -14.92 22.88
N THR A 540 28.05 -13.61 22.77
CA THR A 540 28.89 -12.57 23.40
C THR A 540 28.87 -12.64 24.92
N GLN A 541 27.70 -12.79 25.54
CA GLN A 541 27.61 -12.90 27.00
C GLN A 541 28.28 -14.18 27.51
N TRP A 542 28.15 -15.29 26.77
CA TRP A 542 28.82 -16.54 27.12
C TRP A 542 30.35 -16.40 27.05
N LEU A 543 30.88 -15.78 25.99
CA LEU A 543 32.33 -15.51 25.87
C LEU A 543 32.85 -14.64 27.02
N ASN A 544 32.09 -13.61 27.40
CA ASN A 544 32.44 -12.74 28.54
C ASN A 544 32.39 -13.49 29.88
N GLY A 545 31.47 -14.45 30.03
CA GLY A 545 31.36 -15.30 31.23
C GLY A 545 32.41 -16.41 31.30
N TYR A 546 32.93 -16.85 30.17
CA TYR A 546 34.00 -17.86 30.11
C TYR A 546 35.37 -17.27 30.47
N GLY A 547 35.58 -15.98 30.21
CA GLY A 547 36.85 -15.28 30.44
C GLY A 547 37.41 -15.29 31.88
N PRO A 548 36.60 -15.26 32.97
CA PRO A 548 37.08 -15.22 34.36
C PRO A 548 37.12 -16.58 35.09
N VAL A 549 36.45 -17.62 34.60
CA VAL A 549 36.27 -18.88 35.34
C VAL A 549 37.38 -19.86 34.98
N ASP A 550 38.39 -19.95 35.86
CA ASP A 550 39.21 -21.17 35.96
C ASP A 550 38.26 -22.36 36.15
N ALA A 551 38.40 -23.37 35.31
CA ALA A 551 37.58 -24.57 35.18
C ALA A 551 37.67 -25.52 36.40
N GLY A 552 37.36 -25.01 37.59
CA GLY A 552 37.62 -25.70 38.86
C GLY A 552 36.48 -26.55 39.43
N ASP A 553 35.22 -26.35 39.03
CA ASP A 553 34.09 -26.94 39.78
C ASP A 553 32.85 -27.32 38.93
N THR A 554 32.93 -27.26 37.60
CA THR A 554 31.82 -27.61 36.71
C THR A 554 31.91 -29.08 36.25
N ASP A 555 30.79 -29.78 36.31
CA ASP A 555 30.62 -31.13 35.73
C ASP A 555 31.12 -31.14 34.27
N PRO A 556 32.13 -31.95 33.92
CA PRO A 556 32.72 -31.99 32.57
C PRO A 556 31.71 -32.26 31.46
N ASP A 557 30.64 -33.02 31.73
CA ASP A 557 29.63 -33.37 30.74
C ASP A 557 28.63 -32.22 30.53
N ALA A 558 28.31 -31.47 31.59
CA ALA A 558 27.47 -30.27 31.52
C ALA A 558 28.21 -29.14 30.75
N ASP A 559 29.50 -28.95 31.03
CA ASP A 559 30.35 -27.96 30.35
C ASP A 559 30.50 -28.28 28.85
N ARG A 560 30.67 -29.56 28.48
CA ARG A 560 30.70 -29.98 27.07
C ARG A 560 29.37 -29.66 26.36
N THR A 561 28.25 -29.98 26.99
CA THR A 561 26.91 -29.74 26.42
C THR A 561 26.66 -28.25 26.20
N GLU A 562 27.07 -27.40 27.14
CA GLU A 562 26.93 -25.94 27.02
C GLU A 562 27.81 -25.38 25.89
N LYS A 563 29.06 -25.84 25.78
CA LYS A 563 30.00 -25.47 24.70
C LYS A 563 29.46 -25.83 23.32
N ASP A 564 28.92 -27.03 23.16
CA ASP A 564 28.36 -27.48 21.88
C ASP A 564 27.13 -26.64 21.49
N LYS A 565 26.24 -26.32 22.44
CA LYS A 565 25.09 -25.44 22.19
C LYS A 565 25.49 -24.03 21.74
N VAL A 566 26.46 -23.41 22.41
CA VAL A 566 26.91 -22.05 22.05
C VAL A 566 27.58 -22.05 20.67
N ARG A 567 28.31 -23.12 20.33
CA ARG A 567 28.83 -23.32 18.97
C ARG A 567 27.70 -23.41 17.95
N ASP A 568 26.64 -24.16 18.24
CA ASP A 568 25.46 -24.25 17.37
C ASP A 568 24.77 -22.90 17.17
N TYR A 569 24.61 -22.09 18.22
CA TYR A 569 24.05 -20.74 18.13
C TYR A 569 24.92 -19.80 17.27
N ALA A 570 26.24 -19.84 17.43
CA ALA A 570 27.16 -19.06 16.61
C ALA A 570 27.16 -19.51 15.14
N ALA A 571 27.09 -20.82 14.90
CA ALA A 571 26.97 -21.37 13.55
C ALA A 571 25.62 -21.01 12.90
N GLU A 572 24.53 -21.01 13.67
CA GLU A 572 23.23 -20.53 13.19
C GLU A 572 23.27 -19.03 12.86
N LEU A 573 23.90 -18.21 13.71
CA LEU A 573 24.08 -16.79 13.46
C LEU A 573 24.89 -16.53 12.18
N ASP A 574 26.06 -17.17 12.01
CA ASP A 574 26.87 -17.12 10.79
C ASP A 574 26.05 -17.53 9.56
N ARG A 575 25.26 -18.61 9.67
CA ARG A 575 24.37 -19.07 8.59
C ARG A 575 23.31 -18.05 8.20
N LEU A 576 22.66 -17.40 9.18
CA LEU A 576 21.64 -16.37 8.92
C LEU A 576 22.23 -15.09 8.34
N CYS A 577 23.48 -14.79 8.72
CA CYS A 577 24.20 -13.61 8.25
C CYS A 577 24.97 -13.82 6.93
N ASP A 578 25.13 -15.05 6.45
CA ASP A 578 25.85 -15.35 5.21
C ASP A 578 24.92 -15.30 3.97
N PRO A 579 25.10 -14.33 3.04
CA PRO A 579 24.26 -14.18 1.86
C PRO A 579 24.37 -15.35 0.88
N SER A 580 25.44 -16.17 0.97
CA SER A 580 25.57 -17.38 0.16
C SER A 580 24.72 -18.55 0.68
N LYS A 581 24.36 -18.52 1.97
CA LYS A 581 23.56 -19.57 2.63
C LYS A 581 22.09 -19.21 2.72
N VAL A 582 21.77 -17.94 2.93
CA VAL A 582 20.39 -17.46 3.03
C VAL A 582 20.23 -16.17 2.24
N ALA A 583 19.37 -16.18 1.23
CA ALA A 583 19.04 -15.01 0.42
C ALA A 583 17.71 -14.41 0.89
N TRP A 584 17.78 -13.33 1.67
CA TRP A 584 16.59 -12.61 2.15
C TRP A 584 15.95 -11.78 1.03
N LYS A 585 14.62 -11.64 1.03
CA LYS A 585 13.90 -10.78 0.08
C LYS A 585 13.87 -9.32 0.53
N GLY A 586 13.72 -9.08 1.83
CA GLY A 586 13.69 -7.74 2.42
C GLY A 586 15.04 -7.02 2.33
N LYS A 587 15.06 -5.80 1.78
CA LYS A 587 16.28 -4.97 1.66
C LYS A 587 16.90 -4.65 3.02
N GLU A 588 16.07 -4.43 4.03
CA GLU A 588 16.51 -4.15 5.40
C GLU A 588 17.25 -5.33 6.00
N LEU A 589 16.70 -6.54 5.85
CA LEU A 589 17.32 -7.76 6.37
C LEU A 589 18.60 -8.10 5.59
N GLN A 590 18.65 -7.83 4.29
CA GLN A 590 19.89 -7.90 3.49
C GLN A 590 20.97 -6.93 4.02
N HIS A 591 20.59 -5.70 4.37
CA HIS A 591 21.54 -4.74 4.94
C HIS A 591 22.02 -5.17 6.33
N GLN A 592 21.10 -5.61 7.20
CA GLN A 592 21.45 -6.16 8.51
C GLN A 592 22.34 -7.40 8.38
N GLN A 593 22.03 -8.29 7.43
CA GLN A 593 22.82 -9.47 7.10
C GLN A 593 24.26 -9.07 6.75
N ALA A 594 24.43 -8.14 5.79
CA ALA A 594 25.75 -7.67 5.37
C ALA A 594 26.55 -7.02 6.52
N ALA A 595 25.88 -6.24 7.37
CA ALA A 595 26.53 -5.59 8.52
C ALA A 595 26.89 -6.58 9.65
N MET A 596 26.06 -7.59 9.88
CA MET A 596 26.25 -8.57 10.96
C MET A 596 27.16 -9.74 10.57
N HIS A 597 27.33 -10.03 9.29
CA HIS A 597 28.14 -11.16 8.83
C HIS A 597 29.58 -11.16 9.37
N PRO A 598 30.34 -10.05 9.32
CA PRO A 598 31.69 -10.03 9.88
C PRO A 598 31.72 -10.26 11.40
N LEU A 599 30.72 -9.73 12.11
CA LEU A 599 30.59 -9.89 13.57
C LEU A 599 30.27 -11.35 13.94
N ALA A 600 29.30 -11.95 13.25
CA ALA A 600 28.94 -13.35 13.41
C ALA A 600 30.15 -14.27 13.15
N ARG A 601 30.93 -13.94 12.12
CA ARG A 601 32.13 -14.69 11.76
C ARG A 601 33.20 -14.59 12.83
N ASN A 602 33.49 -13.37 13.31
CA ASN A 602 34.46 -13.17 14.38
C ASN A 602 34.07 -13.94 15.64
N LEU A 603 32.79 -13.95 16.06
CA LEU A 603 32.34 -14.74 17.22
C LEU A 603 32.56 -16.24 17.04
N LEU A 604 32.27 -16.77 15.86
CA LEU A 604 32.52 -18.18 15.55
C LEU A 604 34.02 -18.49 15.62
N ASP A 605 34.87 -17.57 15.16
CA ASP A 605 36.32 -17.71 15.23
C ASP A 605 36.85 -17.53 16.67
N SER A 606 36.25 -16.67 17.50
CA SER A 606 36.54 -16.58 18.95
C SER A 606 36.22 -17.91 19.65
N LEU A 607 35.10 -18.55 19.32
CA LEU A 607 34.72 -19.85 19.88
C LEU A 607 35.66 -20.96 19.43
N LYS A 608 36.06 -21.01 18.16
CA LYS A 608 37.08 -21.97 17.69
C LYS A 608 38.41 -21.73 18.38
N ALA A 609 38.83 -20.47 18.50
CA ALA A 609 40.03 -20.09 19.20
C ALA A 609 40.01 -20.58 20.65
N LEU A 610 38.86 -20.55 21.32
CA LEU A 610 38.73 -21.00 22.69
C LEU A 610 38.62 -22.52 22.83
N LEU A 611 37.83 -23.18 21.97
CA LEU A 611 37.38 -24.56 22.15
C LEU A 611 38.21 -25.59 21.36
N ASP A 612 38.77 -25.22 20.21
CA ASP A 612 39.42 -26.18 19.31
C ASP A 612 40.92 -26.30 19.64
N PRO A 613 41.53 -27.48 19.57
CA PRO A 613 42.94 -27.68 19.91
C PRO A 613 43.88 -26.80 19.05
N LEU A 614 44.88 -26.19 19.69
CA LEU A 614 45.87 -25.33 19.04
C LEU A 614 46.64 -26.10 17.95
N LYS A 615 46.62 -25.59 16.73
CA LYS A 615 47.62 -25.90 15.71
C LYS A 615 48.59 -24.71 15.67
N GLU A 616 49.85 -24.90 16.09
CA GLU A 616 50.87 -23.84 16.24
C GLU A 616 51.00 -22.93 15.00
N GLY A 617 50.72 -23.42 13.79
CA GLY A 617 50.78 -22.64 12.55
C GLY A 617 49.56 -21.75 12.23
N GLN A 618 48.45 -21.84 12.97
CA GLN A 618 47.24 -21.03 12.71
C GLN A 618 47.19 -19.71 13.50
N VAL A 619 47.97 -19.58 14.58
CA VAL A 619 47.85 -18.51 15.57
C VAL A 619 48.50 -17.19 15.12
N THR A 620 49.48 -17.26 14.22
CA THR A 620 50.28 -16.11 13.76
C THR A 620 49.85 -15.53 12.41
N ALA A 621 48.95 -16.21 11.69
CA ALA A 621 48.80 -16.00 10.25
C ALA A 621 47.77 -14.95 9.82
N ILE A 622 46.91 -14.43 10.71
CA ILE A 622 45.86 -13.49 10.28
C ILE A 622 45.68 -12.38 11.32
N HIS A 623 46.29 -11.23 11.02
CA HIS A 623 45.84 -9.96 11.54
C HIS A 623 44.59 -9.56 10.77
N SER A 624 43.45 -9.47 11.46
CA SER A 624 42.13 -9.23 10.85
C SER A 624 41.99 -7.87 10.13
N HIS A 625 43.07 -7.07 10.07
CA HIS A 625 43.14 -5.75 9.45
C HIS A 625 43.62 -5.73 8.00
N GLU A 626 43.97 -6.85 7.37
CA GLU A 626 44.41 -6.85 5.94
C GLU A 626 43.27 -6.53 4.93
N GLY A 627 42.14 -5.99 5.39
CA GLY A 627 40.95 -5.66 4.60
C GLY A 627 40.48 -4.19 4.73
N PRO A 628 39.30 -3.84 4.20
CA PRO A 628 38.69 -2.52 4.38
C PRO A 628 38.53 -2.20 5.88
N PRO A 629 38.55 -0.89 6.27
CA PRO A 629 38.54 -0.49 7.67
C PRO A 629 37.35 -1.12 8.40
N ALA A 630 37.66 -1.89 9.45
CA ALA A 630 36.66 -2.52 10.29
C ALA A 630 35.78 -1.46 10.96
N SER A 631 34.50 -1.77 11.16
CA SER A 631 33.65 -0.93 12.02
C SER A 631 34.24 -0.89 13.44
N PRO A 632 34.09 0.22 14.20
CA PRO A 632 34.62 0.30 15.57
C PRO A 632 34.18 -0.87 16.46
N ARG A 633 32.94 -1.37 16.27
CA ARG A 633 32.45 -2.54 17.00
C ARG A 633 33.14 -3.83 16.58
N LEU A 634 33.39 -4.03 15.28
CA LEU A 634 34.10 -5.21 14.80
C LEU A 634 35.56 -5.22 15.30
N ALA A 635 36.23 -4.06 15.30
CA ALA A 635 37.56 -3.92 15.89
C ALA A 635 37.53 -4.25 17.39
N TYR A 636 36.52 -3.79 18.13
CA TYR A 636 36.34 -4.15 19.54
C TYR A 636 36.20 -5.67 19.73
N ASP A 637 35.36 -6.33 18.93
CA ASP A 637 35.15 -7.77 18.99
C ASP A 637 36.42 -8.55 18.56
N HIS A 638 37.24 -8.03 17.64
CA HIS A 638 38.56 -8.58 17.29
C HIS A 638 39.55 -8.47 18.45
N ALA A 639 39.61 -7.32 19.14
CA ALA A 639 40.43 -7.17 20.33
C ALA A 639 40.10 -8.21 21.40
N CYS A 640 38.80 -8.49 21.60
CA CYS A 640 38.35 -9.55 22.51
C CYS A 640 38.82 -10.93 22.03
N THR A 641 38.70 -11.24 20.74
CA THR A 641 39.22 -12.49 20.15
C THR A 641 40.73 -12.66 20.40
N HIS A 642 41.52 -11.61 20.14
CA HIS A 642 42.96 -11.62 20.37
C HIS A 642 43.30 -11.85 21.85
N MET A 643 42.56 -11.23 22.77
CA MET A 643 42.75 -11.47 24.20
C MET A 643 42.34 -12.88 24.65
N LEU A 644 41.31 -13.47 24.05
CA LEU A 644 40.94 -14.86 24.30
C LEU A 644 42.03 -15.83 23.81
N ILE A 645 42.63 -15.58 22.65
CA ILE A 645 43.77 -16.35 22.13
C ILE A 645 44.98 -16.22 23.06
N ALA A 646 45.30 -15.00 23.51
CA ALA A 646 46.43 -14.73 24.39
C ALA A 646 46.36 -15.52 25.72
N ARG A 647 45.15 -15.82 26.21
CA ARG A 647 44.92 -16.56 27.45
C ARG A 647 45.12 -18.07 27.36
N ARG A 648 45.22 -18.66 26.17
CA ARG A 648 45.32 -20.12 26.07
C ARG A 648 46.60 -20.67 26.68
N SER A 649 46.46 -21.78 27.40
CA SER A 649 47.58 -22.60 27.85
C SER A 649 48.26 -23.24 26.64
N GLY A 650 49.57 -23.05 26.48
CA GLY A 650 50.36 -23.62 25.38
C GLY A 650 50.82 -22.62 24.32
N LEU A 651 50.37 -21.35 24.35
CA LEU A 651 51.01 -20.30 23.55
C LEU A 651 52.38 -19.94 24.14
N SER A 652 53.36 -19.72 23.25
CA SER A 652 54.65 -19.11 23.61
C SER A 652 54.45 -17.69 24.16
N ALA A 653 55.40 -17.22 24.97
CA ALA A 653 55.35 -15.87 25.53
C ALA A 653 55.34 -14.79 24.43
N GLU A 654 56.11 -15.01 23.35
CA GLU A 654 56.16 -14.12 22.19
C GLU A 654 54.82 -14.05 21.47
N ALA A 655 54.18 -15.19 21.19
CA ALA A 655 52.88 -15.21 20.54
C ALA A 655 51.80 -14.56 21.42
N ARG A 656 51.85 -14.79 22.74
CA ARG A 656 50.93 -14.12 23.69
C ARG A 656 51.08 -12.61 23.65
N GLN A 657 52.33 -12.12 23.70
CA GLN A 657 52.62 -10.69 23.62
C GLN A 657 52.12 -10.10 22.30
N GLN A 658 52.37 -10.78 21.19
CA GLN A 658 51.92 -10.37 19.87
C GLN A 658 50.39 -10.19 19.83
N GLN A 659 49.63 -11.16 20.35
CA GLN A 659 48.16 -11.08 20.45
C GLN A 659 47.69 -9.91 21.34
N MET A 660 48.39 -9.59 22.41
CA MET A 660 48.07 -8.41 23.23
C MET A 660 48.32 -7.09 22.49
N GLU A 661 49.38 -7.02 21.68
CA GLU A 661 49.68 -5.84 20.86
C GLU A 661 48.59 -5.59 19.81
N TYR A 662 48.18 -6.66 19.17
CA TYR A 662 47.09 -6.74 18.23
C TYR A 662 45.76 -6.29 18.83
N ALA A 663 45.41 -6.77 20.02
CA ALA A 663 44.23 -6.29 20.73
C ALA A 663 44.29 -4.78 21.04
N ILE A 664 45.45 -4.24 21.41
CA ILE A 664 45.62 -2.81 21.67
C ILE A 664 45.49 -1.99 20.38
N GLU A 665 45.97 -2.50 19.25
CA GLU A 665 45.82 -1.86 17.95
C GLU A 665 44.34 -1.75 17.55
N ASP A 666 43.60 -2.85 17.63
CA ASP A 666 42.15 -2.88 17.42
C ASP A 666 41.40 -1.87 18.31
N LEU A 667 41.74 -1.81 19.60
CA LEU A 667 41.08 -0.92 20.56
C LEU A 667 41.30 0.57 20.25
N ARG A 668 42.37 0.94 19.54
CA ARG A 668 42.58 2.34 19.09
C ARG A 668 41.53 2.77 18.09
N TYR A 669 41.05 1.85 17.26
CA TYR A 669 39.98 2.11 16.30
C TYR A 669 38.59 1.97 16.93
N ALA A 670 38.46 1.13 17.95
CA ALA A 670 37.19 0.86 18.63
C ALA A 670 36.78 1.95 19.64
N ILE A 671 37.72 2.45 20.45
CA ILE A 671 37.43 3.35 21.57
C ILE A 671 37.39 4.80 21.08
N VAL A 672 36.19 5.29 20.76
CA VAL A 672 35.97 6.65 20.25
C VAL A 672 35.35 7.58 21.30
N THR A 673 34.51 7.03 22.18
CA THR A 673 33.70 7.81 23.15
C THR A 673 34.03 7.45 24.61
N GLU A 674 33.64 8.31 25.55
CA GLU A 674 33.75 8.02 26.99
C GLU A 674 32.96 6.77 27.42
N ASP A 675 31.84 6.49 26.76
CA ASP A 675 31.07 5.27 26.98
C ASP A 675 31.88 4.04 26.55
N ASP A 676 32.61 4.11 25.42
CA ASP A 676 33.47 3.01 24.95
C ASP A 676 34.65 2.78 25.89
N LYS A 677 35.21 3.84 26.49
CA LYS A 677 36.26 3.72 27.50
C LYS A 677 35.77 2.99 28.75
N LYS A 678 34.58 3.34 29.23
CA LYS A 678 33.93 2.67 30.37
C LYS A 678 33.60 1.21 30.06
N GLU A 679 33.10 0.95 28.86
CA GLU A 679 32.82 -0.42 28.37
C GLU A 679 34.11 -1.24 28.35
N ALA A 680 35.18 -0.73 27.74
CA ALA A 680 36.48 -1.40 27.66
C ALA A 680 37.14 -1.64 29.04
N LEU A 681 36.97 -0.72 29.99
CA LEU A 681 37.45 -0.88 31.36
C LEU A 681 36.74 -1.99 32.11
N GLY A 682 35.42 -2.12 31.92
CA GLY A 682 34.63 -3.16 32.55
C GLY A 682 34.86 -4.54 31.92
N ASP A 683 35.08 -4.61 30.61
CA ASP A 683 35.00 -5.85 29.85
C ASP A 683 35.92 -6.97 30.36
N PRO A 684 35.37 -8.13 30.78
CA PRO A 684 36.15 -9.26 31.28
C PRO A 684 37.19 -9.77 30.29
N CYS A 685 36.93 -9.68 28.98
CA CYS A 685 37.85 -10.11 27.93
C CYS A 685 39.13 -9.26 27.90
N LEU A 686 39.05 -7.99 28.33
CA LEU A 686 40.16 -7.04 28.29
C LEU A 686 40.90 -6.91 29.62
N THR A 687 40.48 -7.63 30.67
CA THR A 687 41.14 -7.62 31.99
C THR A 687 42.66 -7.82 31.92
N GLY A 688 43.13 -8.72 31.04
CA GLY A 688 44.57 -8.96 30.83
C GLY A 688 45.36 -7.75 30.30
N LEU A 689 44.69 -6.75 29.72
CA LEU A 689 45.30 -5.50 29.24
C LEU A 689 45.30 -4.39 30.29
N GLN A 690 44.58 -4.52 31.40
CA GLN A 690 44.48 -3.47 32.41
C GLN A 690 45.84 -3.12 33.06
N SER A 691 46.81 -4.03 33.01
CA SER A 691 48.19 -3.81 33.44
C SER A 691 49.06 -3.09 32.38
N ASP A 692 48.66 -3.10 31.09
CA ASP A 692 49.43 -2.50 30.00
C ASP A 692 49.28 -0.96 29.98
N PRO A 693 50.40 -0.19 29.99
CA PRO A 693 50.36 1.27 30.01
C PRO A 693 49.77 1.89 28.73
N ARG A 694 49.80 1.18 27.59
CA ARG A 694 49.16 1.62 26.33
C ARG A 694 47.65 1.53 26.45
N PHE A 695 47.12 0.43 26.98
CA PHE A 695 45.68 0.28 27.24
C PHE A 695 45.18 1.34 28.22
N ARG A 696 45.87 1.54 29.35
CA ARG A 696 45.55 2.61 30.31
C ARG A 696 45.48 3.99 29.68
N ARG A 697 46.36 4.31 28.72
CA ARG A 697 46.30 5.60 28.01
C ARG A 697 45.07 5.74 27.12
N LEU A 698 44.55 4.65 26.56
CA LEU A 698 43.33 4.67 25.75
C LEU A 698 42.10 4.92 26.62
N VAL A 699 42.02 4.28 27.79
CA VAL A 699 40.84 4.34 28.66
C VAL A 699 40.87 5.44 29.73
N ASN A 700 42.05 5.89 30.18
CA ASN A 700 42.21 6.86 31.28
C ASN A 700 42.62 8.26 30.81
N SER A 701 42.33 8.68 29.56
CA SER A 701 42.65 10.06 29.18
C SER A 701 41.80 11.06 29.97
N THR A 702 42.38 11.50 31.08
CA THR A 702 42.02 12.71 31.83
C THR A 702 41.82 13.84 30.84
N GLY A 703 40.67 14.51 30.94
CA GLY A 703 40.33 15.65 30.10
C GLY A 703 41.45 16.69 30.05
N THR A 704 42.24 16.65 28.99
CA THR A 704 42.79 17.86 28.41
C THR A 704 41.68 18.45 27.57
N SER A 705 40.95 19.39 28.16
CA SER A 705 40.27 20.47 27.45
C SER A 705 41.14 20.92 26.28
N GLY A 706 40.63 20.78 25.05
CA GLY A 706 41.27 21.34 23.86
C GLY A 706 41.37 22.87 23.95
N PRO A 707 42.30 23.49 23.20
CA PRO A 707 42.35 24.94 23.03
C PRO A 707 41.07 25.49 22.37
#